data_AF-A0A7N8WM39-F1
#
_entry.id   AF-A0A7N8WM39-F1
#
_cell.length_a   1.000
_cell.length_b   1.000
_cell.length_c   1.000
_cell.angle_alpha   90.00
_cell.angle_beta   90.00
_cell.angle_gamma   90.00
#
_symmetry.space_group_name_H-M   'P 1'
#
loop_
_entity.id
_entity.type
_entity.pdbx_description
1 polymer ?
#
loop_
_entity_poly.entity_id
_entity_poly.type
_entity_poly.pdbx_seq_one_letter_code
_entity_poly.pdbx_strand_id
1 'polypeptide(L)'
;GTFEVLQQRVAALEQERAEFIKLKQQLEAEFNQKRAKFKELYLSKEEELKRQNAALEGAQAELISIQAQLAQARAEIETIKAVATVSENTKQEAIDQVRSQWQEEVASLQAIMKETVCEYEVQFHQRLEQERAQWNQYREAMEREVGDLRRRLTEGQEEENLEDEMKKAQEDAEKLRSVVMPMEQEIAALKAKLTTAEDRVKELEASKVKELNHVLEAEKSCRTDLEMYVAVLNTQKSVLQEDAEKLRKELHDVCRKLELERQQHNQLKHTWQRANDQFLESQRLLMRDMQRIESVLSSEQLRQVEEMKKKDQVHFDTTLLPRIQSIYNFLRTLFALYFQPHVNHSAHGSMHSLDTEVVGSPLDPYKENLRRVQSTDSLGSSLSAQQGLGGQNHKAKSASHLDESDFGPLVGADSGVTDSSFGETSSISSIKLTASHFLLTKDQEKAIKAMTPEQEETASLLSSISHAPDTAYLPPAGYRLVSDSEWNLLQQEVKNAGRKLGRRCDMCSNYEKQLQAIQGQEAETRDQVKKLQVMLRQANDQLERTMTEKQNLEDSVKLGNEETAAKVSALMQRVQESETLLSTLQQAFSDAKRTTQEQMAVLVKSREQVADELSRLQRDNESLQGKHRLHVELQQQEDFQMPNTVQELQSLVLQLREDMVALRTSADHMEEKLKAEILFLKEQIQAEQCLKENLEDTLQLEIEGCKEEIASFSSLKTELERIKAEKEQSALESQVFDERDKAQRLQTELDVSEQVQKDFVKLSQTLQVQLERIRQADSLDRVKAILNDTNLTDINQLPET
;
A
#
# COMPACT_ATOMS: atom_id res chain seq x y z
N GLY A 1 19.54 91.99 103.92
CA GLY A 1 20.99 91.84 104.17
C GLY A 1 21.42 90.41 103.89
N THR A 2 22.16 89.75 104.81
CA THR A 2 22.70 88.39 104.62
C THR A 2 21.65 87.28 104.48
N PHE A 3 20.50 87.41 105.15
CA PHE A 3 19.43 86.40 105.12
C PHE A 3 18.75 86.27 103.75
N GLU A 4 18.46 87.39 103.07
CA GLU A 4 17.86 87.38 101.72
C GLU A 4 18.80 86.77 100.68
N VAL A 5 20.11 87.03 100.79
CA VAL A 5 21.12 86.44 99.89
C VAL A 5 21.20 84.92 100.06
N LEU A 6 21.11 84.42 101.30
CA LEU A 6 21.01 82.98 101.57
C LEU A 6 19.70 82.39 101.02
N GLN A 7 18.57 83.08 101.19
CA GLN A 7 17.27 82.61 100.70
C GLN A 7 17.21 82.56 99.16
N GLN A 8 17.77 83.55 98.47
CA GLN A 8 17.95 83.52 97.01
C GLN A 8 18.90 82.39 96.58
N ARG A 9 19.99 82.14 97.32
CA ARG A 9 20.93 81.06 97.01
C ARG A 9 20.30 79.67 97.18
N VAL A 10 19.46 79.48 98.21
CA VAL A 10 18.69 78.25 98.41
C VAL A 10 17.69 78.06 97.28
N ALA A 11 16.90 79.08 96.93
CA ALA A 11 15.96 79.00 95.82
C ALA A 11 16.63 78.68 94.47
N ALA A 12 17.80 79.26 94.20
CA ALA A 12 18.59 78.93 93.00
C ALA A 12 19.08 77.46 93.00
N LEU A 13 19.56 76.95 94.14
CA LEU A 13 19.98 75.55 94.27
C LEU A 13 18.79 74.57 94.19
N GLU A 14 17.61 74.96 94.68
CA GLU A 14 16.38 74.18 94.52
C GLU A 14 15.91 74.14 93.05
N GLN A 15 16.06 75.25 92.33
CA GLN A 15 15.81 75.31 90.89
C GLN A 15 16.81 74.43 90.11
N GLU A 16 18.12 74.58 90.34
CA GLU A 16 19.15 73.73 89.71
C GLU A 16 18.88 72.24 90.00
N ARG A 17 18.51 71.89 91.24
CA ARG A 17 18.13 70.51 91.61
C ARG A 17 16.89 70.03 90.88
N ALA A 18 15.87 70.87 90.70
CA ALA A 18 14.66 70.52 89.95
C ALA A 18 14.95 70.34 88.44
N GLU A 19 15.80 71.19 87.87
CA GLU A 19 16.27 71.08 86.48
C GLU A 19 17.13 69.82 86.28
N PHE A 20 18.03 69.49 87.20
CA PHE A 20 18.83 68.27 87.16
C PHE A 20 17.97 66.99 87.27
N ILE A 21 16.92 67.01 88.09
CA ILE A 21 15.95 65.91 88.18
C ILE A 21 15.18 65.74 86.85
N LYS A 22 14.72 66.84 86.24
CA LYS A 22 14.05 66.81 84.93
C LYS A 22 14.97 66.26 83.83
N LEU A 23 16.23 66.74 83.78
CA LEU A 23 17.21 66.27 82.81
C LEU A 23 17.52 64.78 82.99
N LYS A 24 17.69 64.32 84.24
CA LYS A 24 17.84 62.89 84.55
C LYS A 24 16.64 62.07 84.07
N GLN A 25 15.41 62.53 84.34
CA GLN A 25 14.19 61.84 83.89
C GLN A 25 14.08 61.80 82.36
N GLN A 26 14.48 62.86 81.65
CA GLN A 26 14.56 62.87 80.18
C GLN A 26 15.57 61.84 79.66
N LEU A 27 16.78 61.80 80.22
CA LEU A 27 17.82 60.84 79.83
C LEU A 27 17.41 59.38 80.13
N GLU A 28 16.76 59.13 81.27
CA GLU A 28 16.19 57.80 81.59
C GLU A 28 15.06 57.41 80.63
N ALA A 29 14.18 58.34 80.24
CA ALA A 29 13.13 58.11 79.26
C ALA A 29 13.71 57.84 77.86
N GLU A 30 14.70 58.62 77.42
CA GLU A 30 15.40 58.39 76.15
C GLU A 30 16.13 57.04 76.12
N PHE A 31 16.82 56.68 77.20
CA PHE A 31 17.52 55.40 77.29
C PHE A 31 16.53 54.23 77.20
N ASN A 32 15.41 54.31 77.92
CA ASN A 32 14.36 53.29 77.85
C ASN A 32 13.71 53.23 76.45
N GLN A 33 13.50 54.37 75.78
CA GLN A 33 12.99 54.39 74.41
C GLN A 33 14.00 53.77 73.42
N LYS A 34 15.30 54.10 73.53
CA LYS A 34 16.38 53.50 72.74
C LYS A 34 16.45 51.99 72.96
N ARG A 35 16.39 51.53 74.22
CA ARG A 35 16.36 50.10 74.59
C ARG A 35 15.13 49.37 74.02
N ALA A 36 13.95 50.00 74.05
CA ALA A 36 12.74 49.43 73.47
C ALA A 36 12.88 49.24 71.95
N LYS A 37 13.32 50.28 71.23
CA LYS A 37 13.60 50.22 69.78
C LYS A 37 14.64 49.16 69.42
N PHE A 38 15.72 49.01 70.19
CA PHE A 38 16.70 47.94 69.98
C PHE A 38 16.12 46.54 70.19
N LYS A 39 15.27 46.35 71.20
CA LYS A 39 14.59 45.06 71.45
C LYS A 39 13.63 44.71 70.31
N GLU A 40 12.86 45.68 69.83
CA GLU A 40 11.94 45.54 68.70
C GLU A 40 12.69 45.20 67.40
N LEU A 41 13.79 45.91 67.10
CA LEU A 41 14.66 45.62 65.97
C LEU A 41 15.28 44.22 66.04
N TYR A 42 15.71 43.78 67.24
CA TYR A 42 16.27 42.45 67.44
C TYR A 42 15.23 41.36 67.18
N LEU A 43 14.02 41.49 67.74
CA LEU A 43 12.92 40.53 67.52
C LEU A 43 12.51 40.47 66.05
N SER A 44 12.38 41.63 65.39
CA SER A 44 12.11 41.71 63.94
C SER A 44 13.20 40.99 63.12
N LYS A 45 14.47 41.12 63.50
CA LYS A 45 15.58 40.41 62.84
C LYS A 45 15.60 38.91 63.16
N GLU A 46 15.21 38.49 64.35
CA GLU A 46 15.07 37.07 64.71
C GLU A 46 13.92 36.40 63.93
N GLU A 47 12.80 37.09 63.74
CA GLU A 47 11.68 36.63 62.90
C GLU A 47 12.04 36.60 61.41
N GLU A 48 12.82 37.58 60.93
CA GLU A 48 13.38 37.58 59.58
C GLU A 48 14.29 36.36 59.34
N LEU A 49 15.19 36.08 60.28
CA LEU A 49 16.08 34.92 60.23
C LEU A 49 15.30 33.61 60.20
N LYS A 50 14.24 33.47 61.02
CA LYS A 50 13.36 32.29 61.00
C LYS A 50 12.63 32.12 59.66
N ARG A 51 12.13 33.19 59.06
CA ARG A 51 11.51 33.15 57.71
C ARG A 51 12.53 32.77 56.63
N GLN A 52 13.75 33.28 56.70
CA GLN A 52 14.82 32.93 55.77
C GLN A 52 15.25 31.46 55.93
N ASN A 53 15.34 30.94 57.16
CA ASN A 53 15.67 29.53 57.39
C ASN A 53 14.58 28.59 56.87
N ALA A 54 13.31 28.90 57.11
CA ALA A 54 12.19 28.13 56.56
C ALA A 54 12.12 28.17 55.03
N ALA A 55 12.46 29.32 54.41
CA ALA A 55 12.57 29.43 52.95
C ALA A 55 13.75 28.61 52.39
N LEU A 56 14.88 28.55 53.10
CA LEU A 56 16.03 27.73 52.75
C LEU A 56 15.72 26.23 52.85
N GLU A 57 15.03 25.79 53.91
CA GLU A 57 14.57 24.42 54.09
C GLU A 57 13.57 24.02 52.99
N GLY A 58 12.64 24.91 52.62
CA GLY A 58 11.73 24.71 51.47
C GLY A 58 12.48 24.55 50.15
N ALA A 59 13.43 25.44 49.85
CA ALA A 59 14.25 25.37 48.65
C ALA A 59 15.14 24.11 48.61
N GLN A 60 15.62 23.62 49.75
CA GLN A 60 16.34 22.34 49.83
C GLN A 60 15.42 21.14 49.56
N ALA A 61 14.19 21.14 50.07
CA ALA A 61 13.21 20.09 49.77
C ALA A 61 12.83 20.07 48.28
N GLU A 62 12.63 21.24 47.66
CA GLU A 62 12.41 21.37 46.22
C GLU A 62 13.60 20.86 45.40
N LEU A 63 14.84 21.22 45.79
CA LEU A 63 16.06 20.73 45.15
C LEU A 63 16.15 19.20 45.17
N ILE A 64 15.87 18.58 46.33
CA ILE A 64 15.87 17.11 46.49
C ILE A 64 14.78 16.48 45.60
N SER A 65 13.59 17.09 45.54
CA SER A 65 12.49 16.62 44.69
C SER A 65 12.87 16.66 43.20
N ILE A 66 13.45 17.78 42.73
CA ILE A 66 13.90 17.95 41.34
C ILE A 66 15.06 16.98 41.02
N GLN A 67 15.99 16.75 41.95
CA GLN A 67 17.05 15.75 41.79
C GLN A 67 16.49 14.32 41.65
N ALA A 68 15.46 13.96 42.42
CA ALA A 68 14.79 12.67 42.32
C ALA A 68 14.05 12.51 40.97
N GLN A 69 13.32 13.54 40.52
CA GLN A 69 12.67 13.56 39.21
C GLN A 69 13.68 13.43 38.06
N LEU A 70 14.83 14.11 38.16
CA LEU A 70 15.90 14.05 37.18
C LEU A 70 16.61 12.69 37.17
N ALA A 71 16.74 12.01 38.31
CA ALA A 71 17.22 10.63 38.37
C ALA A 71 16.22 9.65 37.72
N GLN A 72 14.92 9.82 37.98
CA GLN A 72 13.85 9.03 37.37
C GLN A 72 13.81 9.19 35.85
N ALA A 73 13.81 10.42 35.34
CA ALA A 73 13.82 10.70 33.91
C ALA A 73 15.06 10.14 33.20
N ARG A 74 16.23 10.11 33.87
CA ARG A 74 17.43 9.43 33.35
C ARG A 74 17.25 7.92 33.23
N ALA A 75 16.65 7.26 34.23
CA ALA A 75 16.36 5.83 34.18
C ALA A 75 15.35 5.47 33.07
N GLU A 76 14.35 6.32 32.86
CA GLU A 76 13.39 6.19 31.75
C GLU A 76 14.07 6.32 30.38
N ILE A 77 14.97 7.30 30.21
CA ILE A 77 15.76 7.47 28.98
C ILE A 77 16.62 6.23 28.70
N GLU A 78 17.32 5.67 29.69
CA GLU A 78 18.11 4.44 29.49
C GLU A 78 17.22 3.23 29.17
N THR A 79 16.02 3.15 29.75
CA THR A 79 15.04 2.10 29.43
C THR A 79 14.55 2.23 27.99
N ILE A 80 14.24 3.45 27.53
CA ILE A 80 13.83 3.73 26.15
C ILE A 80 14.96 3.39 25.16
N LYS A 81 16.22 3.73 25.47
CA LYS A 81 17.38 3.36 24.65
C LYS A 81 17.56 1.84 24.53
N ALA A 82 17.37 1.10 25.63
CA ALA A 82 17.43 -0.36 25.62
C ALA A 82 16.33 -0.94 24.71
N VAL A 83 15.08 -0.49 24.86
CA VAL A 83 13.94 -0.92 24.01
C VAL A 83 14.16 -0.56 22.53
N ALA A 84 14.68 0.63 22.24
CA ALA A 84 14.98 1.05 20.87
C ALA A 84 16.08 0.18 20.24
N THR A 85 17.15 -0.12 21.00
CA THR A 85 18.24 -1.01 20.55
C THR A 85 17.73 -2.42 20.25
N VAL A 86 16.91 -3.00 21.14
CA VAL A 86 16.28 -4.31 20.91
C VAL A 86 15.37 -4.27 19.69
N SER A 87 14.52 -3.24 19.56
CA SER A 87 13.63 -3.11 18.40
C SER A 87 14.38 -2.97 17.08
N GLU A 88 15.54 -2.32 17.06
CA GLU A 88 16.33 -2.17 15.85
C GLU A 88 17.04 -3.48 15.49
N ASN A 89 17.60 -4.18 16.47
CA ASN A 89 18.17 -5.52 16.27
C ASN A 89 17.12 -6.50 15.73
N THR A 90 15.90 -6.53 16.28
CA THR A 90 14.82 -7.41 15.79
C THR A 90 14.38 -7.07 14.36
N LYS A 91 14.38 -5.78 13.96
CA LYS A 91 14.15 -5.41 12.55
C LYS A 91 15.28 -5.91 11.65
N GLN A 92 16.53 -5.74 12.08
CA GLN A 92 17.71 -6.17 11.32
C GLN A 92 17.71 -7.70 11.15
N GLU A 93 17.43 -8.45 12.22
CA GLU A 93 17.24 -9.91 12.19
C GLU A 93 16.13 -10.33 11.21
N ALA A 94 14.98 -9.65 11.20
CA ALA A 94 13.89 -9.93 10.26
C ALA A 94 14.28 -9.61 8.80
N ILE A 95 15.00 -8.53 8.56
CA ILE A 95 15.53 -8.17 7.22
C ILE A 95 16.52 -9.22 6.74
N ASP A 96 17.44 -9.66 7.60
CA ASP A 96 18.45 -10.65 7.24
C ASP A 96 17.87 -12.06 7.10
N GLN A 97 16.80 -12.40 7.83
CA GLN A 97 16.03 -13.62 7.61
C GLN A 97 15.35 -13.64 6.23
N VAL A 98 14.70 -12.54 5.82
CA VAL A 98 14.10 -12.41 4.48
C VAL A 98 15.17 -12.45 3.39
N ARG A 99 16.35 -11.86 3.62
CA ARG A 99 17.50 -11.96 2.71
C ARG A 99 18.01 -13.39 2.58
N SER A 100 18.13 -14.14 3.67
CA SER A 100 18.55 -15.56 3.65
C SER A 100 17.55 -16.40 2.86
N GLN A 101 16.25 -16.25 3.15
CA GLN A 101 15.19 -16.94 2.42
C GLN A 101 15.25 -16.63 0.91
N TRP A 102 15.41 -15.37 0.52
CA TRP A 102 15.54 -15.03 -0.90
C TRP A 102 16.80 -15.62 -1.55
N GLN A 103 17.93 -15.66 -0.84
CA GLN A 103 19.15 -16.31 -1.33
C GLN A 103 19.00 -17.83 -1.46
N GLU A 104 18.31 -18.48 -0.51
CA GLU A 104 18.00 -19.90 -0.51
C GLU A 104 17.06 -20.27 -1.67
N GLU A 105 15.99 -19.49 -1.90
CA GLU A 105 15.08 -19.68 -3.04
C GLU A 105 15.80 -19.48 -4.39
N VAL A 106 16.65 -18.45 -4.52
CA VAL A 106 17.46 -18.24 -5.73
C VAL A 106 18.43 -19.40 -5.95
N ALA A 107 19.10 -19.90 -4.91
CA ALA A 107 20.00 -21.04 -5.01
C ALA A 107 19.26 -22.34 -5.35
N SER A 108 18.07 -22.55 -4.79
CA SER A 108 17.17 -23.68 -5.08
C SER A 108 16.72 -23.68 -6.54
N LEU A 109 16.22 -22.54 -7.04
CA LEU A 109 15.83 -22.37 -8.44
C LEU A 109 17.02 -22.57 -9.39
N GLN A 110 18.21 -22.05 -9.06
CA GLN A 110 19.43 -22.28 -9.83
C GLN A 110 19.84 -23.76 -9.84
N ALA A 111 19.66 -24.49 -8.73
CA ALA A 111 19.92 -25.93 -8.66
C ALA A 111 18.95 -26.73 -9.56
N ILE A 112 17.64 -26.46 -9.48
CA ILE A 112 16.61 -27.10 -10.31
C ILE A 112 16.83 -26.80 -11.80
N MET A 113 17.15 -25.54 -12.15
CA MET A 113 17.49 -25.17 -13.54
C MET A 113 18.75 -25.91 -14.03
N LYS A 114 19.76 -26.08 -13.18
CA LYS A 114 20.97 -26.83 -13.53
C LYS A 114 20.69 -28.32 -13.69
N GLU A 115 19.89 -28.91 -12.80
CA GLU A 115 19.52 -30.33 -12.85
C GLU A 115 18.71 -30.64 -14.11
N THR A 116 17.66 -29.85 -14.41
CA THR A 116 16.87 -30.01 -15.65
C THR A 116 17.71 -29.85 -16.93
N VAL A 117 18.66 -28.91 -16.97
CA VAL A 117 19.62 -28.80 -18.09
C VAL A 117 20.48 -30.07 -18.21
N CYS A 118 21.05 -30.56 -17.10
CA CYS A 118 21.81 -31.83 -17.11
C CYS A 118 20.96 -33.03 -17.54
N GLU A 119 19.69 -33.11 -17.13
CA GLU A 119 18.77 -34.16 -17.59
C GLU A 119 18.52 -34.09 -19.10
N TYR A 120 18.28 -32.89 -19.65
CA TYR A 120 18.15 -32.71 -21.10
C TYR A 120 19.44 -33.08 -21.85
N GLU A 121 20.61 -32.71 -21.32
CA GLU A 121 21.91 -33.12 -21.89
C GLU A 121 22.06 -34.65 -21.90
N VAL A 122 21.75 -35.34 -20.80
CA VAL A 122 21.82 -36.81 -20.72
C VAL A 122 20.81 -37.47 -21.67
N GLN A 123 19.57 -36.99 -21.73
CA GLN A 123 18.57 -37.51 -22.66
C GLN A 123 18.99 -37.31 -24.12
N PHE A 124 19.59 -36.17 -24.46
CA PHE A 124 20.10 -35.89 -25.80
C PHE A 124 21.27 -36.82 -26.19
N HIS A 125 22.24 -37.00 -25.29
CA HIS A 125 23.32 -37.96 -25.48
C HIS A 125 22.80 -39.40 -25.66
N GLN A 126 21.82 -39.82 -24.84
CA GLN A 126 21.23 -41.15 -24.93
C GLN A 126 20.51 -41.38 -26.27
N ARG A 127 19.81 -40.37 -26.81
CA ARG A 127 19.21 -40.46 -28.16
C ARG A 127 20.28 -40.59 -29.25
N LEU A 128 21.36 -39.79 -29.19
CA LEU A 128 22.47 -39.88 -30.13
C LEU A 128 23.18 -41.25 -30.08
N GLU A 129 23.32 -41.86 -28.89
CA GLU A 129 23.85 -43.21 -28.74
C GLU A 129 22.92 -44.27 -29.34
N GLN A 130 21.61 -44.13 -29.14
CA GLN A 130 20.61 -45.01 -29.75
C GLN A 130 20.65 -44.94 -31.28
N GLU A 131 20.69 -43.74 -31.87
CA GLU A 131 20.84 -43.57 -33.32
C GLU A 131 22.15 -44.19 -33.83
N ARG A 132 23.28 -43.95 -33.16
CA ARG A 132 24.57 -44.58 -33.52
C ARG A 132 24.50 -46.11 -33.47
N ALA A 133 23.83 -46.68 -32.47
CA ALA A 133 23.62 -48.12 -32.36
C ALA A 133 22.76 -48.66 -33.51
N GLN A 134 21.66 -47.99 -33.87
CA GLN A 134 20.81 -48.35 -35.00
C GLN A 134 21.58 -48.29 -36.34
N TRP A 135 22.38 -47.23 -36.57
CA TRP A 135 23.22 -47.11 -37.76
C TRP A 135 24.32 -48.19 -37.85
N ASN A 136 24.89 -48.60 -36.72
CA ASN A 136 25.84 -49.71 -36.69
C ASN A 136 25.15 -51.06 -36.97
N GLN A 137 23.98 -51.33 -36.38
CA GLN A 137 23.19 -52.54 -36.66
C GLN A 137 22.78 -52.63 -38.14
N TYR A 138 22.38 -51.51 -38.75
CA TYR A 138 22.06 -51.43 -40.17
C TYR A 138 23.30 -51.71 -41.05
N ARG A 139 24.47 -51.14 -40.69
CA ARG A 139 25.74 -51.41 -41.39
C ARG A 139 26.11 -52.90 -41.32
N GLU A 140 26.07 -53.50 -40.13
CA GLU A 140 26.34 -54.93 -39.94
C GLU A 140 25.36 -55.82 -40.69
N ALA A 141 24.10 -55.41 -40.84
CA ALA A 141 23.11 -56.11 -41.66
C ALA A 141 23.46 -56.08 -43.15
N MET A 142 23.78 -54.90 -43.68
CA MET A 142 24.22 -54.74 -45.07
C MET A 142 25.54 -55.47 -45.35
N GLU A 143 26.49 -55.46 -44.41
CA GLU A 143 27.75 -56.22 -44.54
C GLU A 143 27.51 -57.74 -44.56
N ARG A 144 26.57 -58.25 -43.74
CA ARG A 144 26.13 -59.65 -43.80
C ARG A 144 25.45 -59.99 -45.13
N GLU A 145 24.52 -59.17 -45.61
CA GLU A 145 23.86 -59.39 -46.90
C GLU A 145 24.86 -59.38 -48.07
N VAL A 146 25.82 -58.45 -48.07
CA VAL A 146 26.91 -58.43 -49.06
C VAL A 146 27.80 -59.67 -48.96
N GLY A 147 28.06 -60.19 -47.76
CA GLY A 147 28.71 -61.49 -47.55
C GLY A 147 27.92 -62.66 -48.13
N ASP A 148 26.61 -62.68 -47.91
CA ASP A 148 25.70 -63.74 -48.38
C ASP A 148 25.48 -63.72 -49.89
N LEU A 149 25.49 -62.53 -50.50
CA LEU A 149 25.46 -62.37 -51.96
C LEU A 149 26.79 -62.80 -52.59
N ARG A 150 27.94 -62.51 -51.96
CA ARG A 150 29.25 -63.02 -52.39
C ARG A 150 29.32 -64.55 -52.33
N ARG A 151 28.81 -65.17 -51.26
CA ARG A 151 28.72 -66.64 -51.15
C ARG A 151 27.86 -67.24 -52.25
N ARG A 152 26.64 -66.73 -52.44
CA ARG A 152 25.73 -67.19 -53.51
C ARG A 152 26.30 -67.02 -54.93
N LEU A 153 27.09 -65.96 -55.17
CA LEU A 153 27.81 -65.77 -56.44
C LEU A 153 28.94 -66.80 -56.67
N THR A 154 29.38 -67.50 -55.62
CA THR A 154 30.46 -68.50 -55.66
C THR A 154 29.93 -69.95 -55.81
N GLU A 155 28.63 -70.19 -55.59
CA GLU A 155 28.04 -71.54 -55.48
C GLU A 155 27.12 -71.92 -56.66
N GLY A 156 27.03 -71.10 -57.71
CA GLY A 156 26.09 -71.30 -58.83
C GLY A 156 26.73 -71.70 -60.17
N GLN A 157 27.06 -72.98 -60.37
CA GLN A 157 27.35 -73.58 -61.68
C GLN A 157 26.75 -74.99 -61.79
N GLU A 158 26.33 -75.35 -63.02
CA GLU A 158 25.78 -76.66 -63.47
C GLU A 158 24.34 -76.99 -62.96
N GLU A 159 23.43 -77.59 -63.74
CA GLU A 159 23.25 -77.73 -65.21
C GLU A 159 21.74 -77.99 -65.47
N GLU A 160 21.18 -77.62 -66.63
CA GLU A 160 19.74 -77.80 -66.94
C GLU A 160 19.45 -79.11 -67.70
N ASN A 161 18.28 -79.73 -67.48
CA ASN A 161 17.77 -80.79 -68.36
C ASN A 161 16.24 -80.79 -68.53
N LEU A 162 15.77 -80.98 -69.76
CA LEU A 162 14.41 -80.60 -70.21
C LEU A 162 13.23 -81.47 -69.72
N GLU A 163 13.47 -82.51 -68.92
CA GLU A 163 12.38 -83.19 -68.20
C GLU A 163 11.95 -82.38 -66.96
N ASP A 164 12.80 -81.45 -66.51
CA ASP A 164 12.43 -80.50 -65.46
C ASP A 164 11.34 -79.53 -65.94
N GLU A 165 11.24 -79.08 -67.19
CA GLU A 165 10.35 -77.94 -67.51
C GLU A 165 8.86 -78.13 -67.15
N MET A 166 8.30 -79.34 -67.29
CA MET A 166 6.92 -79.61 -66.82
C MET A 166 6.84 -79.76 -65.31
N LYS A 167 7.87 -80.32 -64.67
CA LYS A 167 7.93 -80.51 -63.22
C LYS A 167 8.19 -79.17 -62.53
N LYS A 168 9.09 -78.36 -63.06
CA LYS A 168 9.39 -76.93 -62.85
C LYS A 168 8.15 -76.07 -63.08
N ALA A 169 7.31 -76.27 -64.09
CA ALA A 169 6.04 -75.52 -64.17
C ALA A 169 5.10 -75.77 -62.97
N GLN A 170 5.10 -77.00 -62.42
CA GLN A 170 4.25 -77.36 -61.28
C GLN A 170 4.91 -77.05 -59.91
N GLU A 171 6.22 -77.26 -59.80
CA GLU A 171 7.08 -76.91 -58.67
C GLU A 171 7.32 -75.39 -58.59
N ASP A 172 7.28 -74.65 -59.70
CA ASP A 172 7.28 -73.19 -59.72
C ASP A 172 5.89 -72.66 -59.38
N ALA A 173 4.79 -73.34 -59.74
CA ALA A 173 3.46 -73.01 -59.23
C ALA A 173 3.28 -73.34 -57.72
N GLU A 174 4.05 -74.30 -57.18
CA GLU A 174 4.13 -74.58 -55.75
C GLU A 174 5.14 -73.67 -55.02
N LYS A 175 6.29 -73.33 -55.60
CA LYS A 175 7.24 -72.31 -55.09
C LYS A 175 6.62 -70.92 -55.12
N LEU A 176 5.93 -70.57 -56.20
CA LEU A 176 5.15 -69.32 -56.25
C LEU A 176 4.09 -69.35 -55.16
N ARG A 177 3.37 -70.44 -54.91
CA ARG A 177 2.49 -70.51 -53.72
C ARG A 177 3.26 -70.46 -52.39
N SER A 178 4.44 -71.06 -52.27
CA SER A 178 5.26 -71.04 -51.06
C SER A 178 6.00 -69.72 -50.83
N VAL A 179 6.00 -68.80 -51.80
CA VAL A 179 6.51 -67.42 -51.68
C VAL A 179 5.35 -66.44 -51.58
N VAL A 180 4.36 -66.55 -52.47
CA VAL A 180 3.16 -65.69 -52.53
C VAL A 180 2.28 -65.88 -51.29
N MET A 181 2.03 -67.09 -50.78
CA MET A 181 1.20 -67.24 -49.57
C MET A 181 1.85 -66.59 -48.32
N PRO A 182 3.16 -66.78 -48.04
CA PRO A 182 3.83 -66.00 -47.00
C PRO A 182 3.81 -64.50 -47.28
N MET A 183 4.02 -64.05 -48.52
CA MET A 183 3.93 -62.63 -48.85
C MET A 183 2.50 -62.07 -48.71
N GLU A 184 1.45 -62.83 -49.03
CA GLU A 184 0.05 -62.44 -48.82
C GLU A 184 -0.31 -62.39 -47.33
N GLN A 185 0.17 -63.35 -46.54
CA GLN A 185 0.03 -63.35 -45.09
C GLN A 185 0.82 -62.20 -44.44
N GLU A 186 2.02 -61.90 -44.95
CA GLU A 186 2.84 -60.79 -44.49
C GLU A 186 2.24 -59.43 -44.91
N ILE A 187 1.73 -59.29 -46.13
CA ILE A 187 0.98 -58.11 -46.57
C ILE A 187 -0.29 -57.92 -45.72
N ALA A 188 -1.00 -58.99 -45.38
CA ALA A 188 -2.15 -58.92 -44.47
C ALA A 188 -1.73 -58.50 -43.06
N ALA A 189 -0.65 -59.06 -42.52
CA ALA A 189 -0.10 -58.70 -41.21
C ALA A 189 0.46 -57.26 -41.18
N LEU A 190 1.08 -56.80 -42.26
CA LEU A 190 1.56 -55.43 -42.42
C LEU A 190 0.41 -54.44 -42.55
N LYS A 191 -0.66 -54.77 -43.28
CA LYS A 191 -1.90 -53.97 -43.32
C LYS A 191 -2.56 -53.89 -41.94
N ALA A 192 -2.65 -54.99 -41.20
CA ALA A 192 -3.16 -54.99 -39.83
C ALA A 192 -2.30 -54.14 -38.87
N LYS A 193 -0.96 -54.26 -38.96
CA LYS A 193 -0.02 -53.41 -38.21
C LYS A 193 -0.14 -51.93 -38.59
N LEU A 194 -0.32 -51.62 -39.88
CA LEU A 194 -0.51 -50.25 -40.38
C LEU A 194 -1.79 -49.64 -39.81
N THR A 195 -2.94 -50.32 -39.91
CA THR A 195 -4.19 -49.83 -39.31
C THR A 195 -4.08 -49.64 -37.80
N THR A 196 -3.40 -50.55 -37.09
CA THR A 196 -3.16 -50.43 -35.64
C THR A 196 -2.23 -49.25 -35.31
N ALA A 197 -1.29 -48.91 -36.19
CA ALA A 197 -0.41 -47.75 -36.05
C ALA A 197 -1.17 -46.44 -36.36
N GLU A 198 -1.99 -46.42 -37.42
CA GLU A 198 -2.85 -45.28 -37.77
C GLU A 198 -3.85 -44.95 -36.65
N ASP A 199 -4.47 -45.95 -36.04
CA ASP A 199 -5.41 -45.74 -34.93
C ASP A 199 -4.69 -45.25 -33.66
N ARG A 200 -3.46 -45.74 -33.39
CA ARG A 200 -2.60 -45.19 -32.33
C ARG A 200 -2.18 -43.74 -32.58
N VAL A 201 -1.89 -43.37 -33.83
CA VAL A 201 -1.57 -41.98 -34.19
C VAL A 201 -2.79 -41.09 -33.92
N LYS A 202 -3.98 -41.48 -34.38
CA LYS A 202 -5.24 -40.75 -34.09
C LYS A 202 -5.52 -40.62 -32.59
N GLU A 203 -5.26 -41.66 -31.80
CA GLU A 203 -5.43 -41.63 -30.35
C GLU A 203 -4.45 -40.67 -29.67
N LEU A 204 -3.16 -40.68 -30.08
CA LEU A 204 -2.15 -39.74 -29.60
C LEU A 204 -2.44 -38.29 -30.02
N GLU A 205 -2.90 -38.06 -31.25
CA GLU A 205 -3.34 -36.76 -31.73
C GLU A 205 -4.55 -36.26 -30.92
N ALA A 206 -5.58 -37.09 -30.71
CA ALA A 206 -6.74 -36.74 -29.91
C ALA A 206 -6.39 -36.48 -28.42
N SER A 207 -5.41 -37.21 -27.87
CA SER A 207 -4.89 -36.98 -26.52
C SER A 207 -4.16 -35.63 -26.44
N LYS A 208 -3.28 -35.35 -27.40
CA LYS A 208 -2.49 -34.10 -27.45
C LYS A 208 -3.36 -32.87 -27.71
N VAL A 209 -4.42 -32.99 -28.50
CA VAL A 209 -5.43 -31.92 -28.67
C VAL A 209 -6.16 -31.64 -27.35
N LYS A 210 -6.49 -32.65 -26.54
CA LYS A 210 -7.09 -32.44 -25.22
C LYS A 210 -6.13 -31.77 -24.23
N GLU A 211 -4.86 -32.20 -24.22
CA GLU A 211 -3.81 -31.62 -23.39
C GLU A 211 -3.59 -30.13 -23.72
N LEU A 212 -3.41 -29.80 -25.01
CA LEU A 212 -3.27 -28.41 -25.47
C LEU A 212 -4.51 -27.56 -25.15
N ASN A 213 -5.71 -28.13 -25.24
CA ASN A 213 -6.94 -27.43 -24.87
C ASN A 213 -7.02 -27.16 -23.36
N HIS A 214 -6.59 -28.11 -22.51
CA HIS A 214 -6.52 -27.89 -21.07
C HIS A 214 -5.52 -26.79 -20.69
N VAL A 215 -4.33 -26.77 -21.31
CA VAL A 215 -3.34 -25.69 -21.14
C VAL A 215 -3.91 -24.35 -21.61
N LEU A 216 -4.62 -24.32 -22.73
CA LEU A 216 -5.26 -23.10 -23.24
C LEU A 216 -6.32 -22.54 -22.28
N GLU A 217 -7.15 -23.39 -21.65
CA GLU A 217 -8.11 -22.93 -20.64
C GLU A 217 -7.44 -22.47 -19.34
N ALA A 218 -6.32 -23.09 -18.93
CA ALA A 218 -5.53 -22.61 -17.80
C ALA A 218 -4.92 -21.23 -18.08
N GLU A 219 -4.30 -21.03 -19.26
CA GLU A 219 -3.77 -19.73 -19.70
C GLU A 219 -4.85 -18.65 -19.80
N LYS A 220 -6.06 -18.99 -20.28
CA LYS A 220 -7.22 -18.07 -20.26
C LYS A 220 -7.59 -17.66 -18.83
N SER A 221 -7.60 -18.60 -17.88
CA SER A 221 -7.88 -18.30 -16.47
C SER A 221 -6.82 -17.37 -15.87
N CYS A 222 -5.54 -17.70 -16.03
CA CYS A 222 -4.44 -16.87 -15.54
C CYS A 222 -4.45 -15.47 -16.18
N ARG A 223 -4.83 -15.37 -17.46
CA ARG A 223 -5.04 -14.08 -18.12
C ARG A 223 -6.17 -13.29 -17.48
N THR A 224 -7.33 -13.90 -17.18
CA THR A 224 -8.43 -13.18 -16.51
C THR A 224 -8.07 -12.73 -15.10
N ASP A 225 -7.27 -13.51 -14.37
CA ASP A 225 -6.73 -13.11 -13.06
C ASP A 225 -5.78 -11.92 -13.19
N LEU A 226 -4.88 -11.92 -14.17
CA LEU A 226 -3.99 -10.79 -14.45
C LEU A 226 -4.76 -9.53 -14.87
N GLU A 227 -5.79 -9.65 -15.71
CA GLU A 227 -6.67 -8.54 -16.10
C GLU A 227 -7.40 -7.96 -14.87
N MET A 228 -7.82 -8.81 -13.93
CA MET A 228 -8.38 -8.39 -12.63
C MET A 228 -7.35 -7.68 -11.74
N TYR A 229 -6.13 -8.22 -11.59
CA TYR A 229 -5.06 -7.55 -10.84
C TYR A 229 -4.70 -6.19 -11.43
N VAL A 230 -4.63 -6.07 -12.75
CA VAL A 230 -4.40 -4.79 -13.44
C VAL A 230 -5.55 -3.81 -13.20
N ALA A 231 -6.81 -4.27 -13.18
CA ALA A 231 -7.96 -3.42 -12.85
C ALA A 231 -7.91 -2.92 -11.39
N VAL A 232 -7.55 -3.79 -10.43
CA VAL A 232 -7.37 -3.42 -9.02
C VAL A 232 -6.23 -2.41 -8.86
N LEU A 233 -5.07 -2.65 -9.47
CA LEU A 233 -3.92 -1.73 -9.41
C LEU A 233 -4.22 -0.38 -10.05
N ASN A 234 -4.96 -0.34 -11.16
CA ASN A 234 -5.41 0.92 -11.77
C ASN A 234 -6.41 1.66 -10.87
N THR A 235 -7.30 0.95 -10.17
CA THR A 235 -8.24 1.54 -9.20
C THR A 235 -7.49 2.13 -8.00
N GLN A 236 -6.55 1.38 -7.42
CA GLN A 236 -5.67 1.85 -6.33
C GLN A 236 -4.86 3.08 -6.76
N LYS A 237 -4.33 3.08 -7.99
CA LYS A 237 -3.62 4.23 -8.58
C LYS A 237 -4.51 5.47 -8.68
N SER A 238 -5.78 5.33 -9.10
CA SER A 238 -6.73 6.44 -9.16
C SER A 238 -6.99 7.03 -7.76
N VAL A 239 -7.29 6.16 -6.77
CA VAL A 239 -7.54 6.59 -5.39
C VAL A 239 -6.33 7.34 -4.81
N LEU A 240 -5.11 6.80 -4.98
CA LEU A 240 -3.88 7.46 -4.52
C LEU A 240 -3.60 8.78 -5.25
N GLN A 241 -3.99 8.91 -6.52
CA GLN A 241 -3.90 10.17 -7.26
C GLN A 241 -4.92 11.21 -6.76
N GLU A 242 -6.15 10.80 -6.47
CA GLU A 242 -7.21 11.64 -5.90
C GLU A 242 -6.84 12.13 -4.48
N ASP A 243 -6.33 11.25 -3.62
CA ASP A 243 -5.84 11.62 -2.29
C ASP A 243 -4.64 12.59 -2.37
N ALA A 244 -3.69 12.34 -3.27
CA ALA A 244 -2.58 13.26 -3.51
C ALA A 244 -3.03 14.62 -4.09
N GLU A 245 -4.12 14.67 -4.85
CA GLU A 245 -4.75 15.93 -5.28
C GLU A 245 -5.46 16.66 -4.15
N LYS A 246 -6.19 15.91 -3.32
CA LYS A 246 -6.91 16.45 -2.17
C LYS A 246 -5.94 17.05 -1.15
N LEU A 247 -4.89 16.33 -0.77
CA LEU A 247 -3.82 16.84 0.10
C LEU A 247 -3.13 18.09 -0.50
N ARG A 248 -2.91 18.12 -1.82
CA ARG A 248 -2.41 19.34 -2.51
C ARG A 248 -3.39 20.51 -2.37
N LYS A 249 -4.70 20.30 -2.56
CA LYS A 249 -5.73 21.35 -2.42
C LYS A 249 -5.79 21.87 -0.97
N GLU A 250 -5.79 20.97 0.01
CA GLU A 250 -5.77 21.31 1.44
C GLU A 250 -4.53 22.10 1.84
N LEU A 251 -3.33 21.71 1.37
CA LEU A 251 -2.10 22.47 1.59
C LEU A 251 -2.16 23.88 1.00
N HIS A 252 -2.67 24.04 -0.24
CA HIS A 252 -2.84 25.35 -0.85
C HIS A 252 -3.83 26.24 -0.08
N ASP A 253 -4.91 25.67 0.47
CA ASP A 253 -5.87 26.39 1.31
C ASP A 253 -5.25 26.83 2.65
N VAL A 254 -4.43 25.99 3.29
CA VAL A 254 -3.70 26.35 4.50
C VAL A 254 -2.67 27.46 4.22
N CYS A 255 -1.89 27.35 3.15
CA CYS A 255 -0.96 28.42 2.74
C CYS A 255 -1.69 29.74 2.46
N ARG A 256 -2.85 29.70 1.79
CA ARG A 256 -3.67 30.90 1.53
C ARG A 256 -4.17 31.56 2.82
N LYS A 257 -4.60 30.76 3.80
CA LYS A 257 -5.02 31.26 5.13
C LYS A 257 -3.85 31.89 5.89
N LEU A 258 -2.69 31.24 5.91
CA LEU A 258 -1.48 31.76 6.55
C LEU A 258 -1.03 33.10 5.93
N GLU A 259 -1.06 33.22 4.60
CA GLU A 259 -0.71 34.48 3.92
C GLU A 259 -1.74 35.59 4.20
N LEU A 260 -3.02 35.25 4.37
CA LEU A 260 -4.07 36.19 4.76
C LEU A 260 -3.89 36.68 6.21
N GLU A 261 -3.64 35.79 7.16
CA GLU A 261 -3.33 36.14 8.56
C GLU A 261 -2.08 37.01 8.65
N ARG A 262 -1.03 36.68 7.88
CA ARG A 262 0.19 37.48 7.77
C ARG A 262 -0.08 38.89 7.22
N GLN A 263 -0.94 39.02 6.22
CA GLN A 263 -1.37 40.32 5.70
C GLN A 263 -2.16 41.12 6.74
N GLN A 264 -3.10 40.50 7.45
CA GLN A 264 -3.88 41.13 8.52
C GLN A 264 -2.99 41.57 9.69
N HIS A 265 -2.04 40.73 10.12
CA HIS A 265 -1.07 41.08 11.16
C HIS A 265 -0.21 42.28 10.76
N ASN A 266 0.27 42.33 9.51
CA ASN A 266 1.03 43.48 9.01
C ASN A 266 0.17 44.76 8.93
N GLN A 267 -1.09 44.68 8.52
CA GLN A 267 -2.02 45.81 8.55
C GLN A 267 -2.26 46.32 9.98
N LEU A 268 -2.44 45.42 10.94
CA LEU A 268 -2.60 45.77 12.35
C LEU A 268 -1.32 46.40 12.91
N LYS A 269 -0.14 45.82 12.63
CA LYS A 269 1.16 46.38 13.02
C LYS A 269 1.36 47.80 12.51
N HIS A 270 1.08 48.07 11.23
CA HIS A 270 1.16 49.42 10.68
C HIS A 270 0.12 50.39 11.28
N THR A 271 -1.08 49.91 11.59
CA THR A 271 -2.11 50.74 12.24
C THR A 271 -1.71 51.11 13.66
N TRP A 272 -1.16 50.14 14.42
CA TRP A 272 -0.64 50.36 15.77
C TRP A 272 0.59 51.28 15.78
N GLN A 273 1.53 51.11 14.83
CA GLN A 273 2.67 52.00 14.66
C GLN A 273 2.21 53.45 14.46
N ARG A 274 1.29 53.70 13.51
CA ARG A 274 0.75 55.06 13.28
C ARG A 274 0.06 55.64 14.52
N ALA A 275 -0.68 54.83 15.27
CA ALA A 275 -1.33 55.27 16.50
C ALA A 275 -0.31 55.64 17.59
N ASN A 276 0.77 54.87 17.72
CA ASN A 276 1.88 55.15 18.63
C ASN A 276 2.66 56.40 18.20
N ASP A 277 2.96 56.56 16.91
CA ASP A 277 3.61 57.75 16.35
C ASP A 277 2.78 59.01 16.60
N GLN A 278 1.45 58.94 16.40
CA GLN A 278 0.52 60.03 16.71
C GLN A 278 0.48 60.35 18.20
N PHE A 279 0.48 59.33 19.07
CA PHE A 279 0.55 59.54 20.52
C PHE A 279 1.86 60.25 20.92
N LEU A 280 3.00 59.76 20.43
CA LEU A 280 4.32 60.34 20.71
C LEU A 280 4.48 61.76 20.13
N GLU A 281 3.91 62.05 18.95
CA GLU A 281 3.88 63.43 18.43
C GLU A 281 2.98 64.33 19.27
N SER A 282 1.80 63.85 19.71
CA SER A 282 0.92 64.62 20.59
C SER A 282 1.57 64.96 21.94
N GLN A 283 2.33 64.01 22.51
CA GLN A 283 3.09 64.22 23.74
C GLN A 283 4.25 65.20 23.52
N ARG A 284 4.97 65.11 22.38
CA ARG A 284 6.02 66.08 22.01
C ARG A 284 5.45 67.47 21.76
N LEU A 285 4.24 67.59 21.22
CA LEU A 285 3.54 68.88 21.09
C LEU A 285 3.20 69.46 22.47
N LEU A 286 2.60 68.64 23.35
CA LEU A 286 2.25 69.04 24.72
C LEU A 286 3.47 69.50 25.54
N MET A 287 4.62 68.84 25.39
CA MET A 287 5.86 69.28 26.03
C MET A 287 6.37 70.62 25.48
N ARG A 288 6.24 70.89 24.18
CA ARG A 288 6.59 72.20 23.59
C ARG A 288 5.65 73.30 24.06
N ASP A 289 4.36 73.01 24.21
CA ASP A 289 3.39 73.96 24.74
C ASP A 289 3.62 74.24 26.23
N MET A 290 3.97 73.20 27.03
CA MET A 290 4.41 73.36 28.42
C MET A 290 5.63 74.28 28.53
N GLN A 291 6.68 74.03 27.74
CA GLN A 291 7.88 74.88 27.67
C GLN A 291 7.57 76.30 27.22
N ARG A 292 6.62 76.47 26.29
CA ARG A 292 6.16 77.80 25.86
C ARG A 292 5.48 78.53 27.01
N ILE A 293 4.62 77.87 27.79
CA ILE A 293 3.97 78.44 28.98
C ILE A 293 5.00 78.78 30.05
N GLU A 294 5.95 77.89 30.32
CA GLU A 294 7.07 78.12 31.26
C GLU A 294 7.89 79.36 30.88
N SER A 295 8.11 79.64 29.59
CA SER A 295 8.88 80.82 29.15
C SER A 295 8.18 82.17 29.36
N VAL A 296 6.88 82.19 29.71
CA VAL A 296 6.12 83.42 30.03
C VAL A 296 5.92 83.63 31.54
N LEU A 297 6.36 82.69 32.38
CA LEU A 297 6.26 82.79 33.84
C LEU A 297 7.39 83.67 34.42
N SER A 298 7.09 84.41 35.48
CA SER A 298 8.12 85.14 36.24
C SER A 298 9.04 84.19 37.01
N SER A 299 10.27 84.63 37.32
CA SER A 299 11.28 83.78 37.97
C SER A 299 10.83 83.15 39.30
N GLU A 300 9.98 83.84 40.08
CA GLU A 300 9.44 83.29 41.33
C GLU A 300 8.29 82.30 41.08
N GLN A 301 7.49 82.49 40.02
CA GLN A 301 6.49 81.48 39.60
C GLN A 301 7.19 80.21 39.07
N LEU A 302 8.29 80.36 38.31
CA LEU A 302 9.09 79.25 37.84
C LEU A 302 9.67 78.44 39.01
N ARG A 303 10.23 79.13 40.02
CA ARG A 303 10.73 78.50 41.26
C ARG A 303 9.65 77.69 41.98
N GLN A 304 8.43 78.23 42.07
CA GLN A 304 7.29 77.53 42.69
C GLN A 304 6.83 76.31 41.87
N VAL A 305 6.85 76.37 40.53
CA VAL A 305 6.57 75.23 39.66
C VAL A 305 7.64 74.15 39.77
N GLU A 306 8.92 74.50 39.88
CA GLU A 306 10.02 73.57 40.11
C GLU A 306 9.88 72.85 41.47
N GLU A 307 9.48 73.60 42.51
CA GLU A 307 9.28 73.10 43.86
C GLU A 307 8.02 72.20 43.96
N MET A 308 6.98 72.50 43.17
CA MET A 308 5.82 71.62 42.95
C MET A 308 6.21 70.35 42.21
N LYS A 309 6.89 70.43 41.06
CA LYS A 309 7.40 69.26 40.31
C LYS A 309 8.24 68.33 41.19
N LYS A 310 9.11 68.88 42.05
CA LYS A 310 9.88 68.07 43.03
C LYS A 310 8.99 67.39 44.07
N LYS A 311 7.97 68.06 44.60
CA LYS A 311 7.00 67.44 45.52
C LYS A 311 6.19 66.34 44.84
N ASP A 312 5.74 66.57 43.61
CA ASP A 312 4.98 65.59 42.83
C ASP A 312 5.85 64.38 42.42
N GLN A 313 7.12 64.60 42.06
CA GLN A 313 8.09 63.53 41.79
C GLN A 313 8.33 62.67 43.05
N VAL A 314 8.61 63.31 44.20
CA VAL A 314 8.77 62.60 45.47
C VAL A 314 7.50 61.86 45.87
N HIS A 315 6.31 62.45 45.66
CA HIS A 315 5.03 61.77 45.89
C HIS A 315 4.81 60.60 44.92
N PHE A 316 5.23 60.72 43.66
CA PHE A 316 5.17 59.62 42.70
C PHE A 316 6.06 58.46 43.16
N ASP A 317 7.33 58.74 43.45
CA ASP A 317 8.31 57.72 43.86
C ASP A 317 7.96 57.07 45.21
N THR A 318 7.41 57.84 46.16
CA THR A 318 7.08 57.35 47.51
C THR A 318 5.71 56.68 47.61
N THR A 319 4.73 57.07 46.78
CA THR A 319 3.31 56.70 46.96
C THR A 319 2.69 56.01 45.74
N LEU A 320 3.02 56.43 44.52
CA LEU A 320 2.44 55.85 43.30
C LEU A 320 3.27 54.69 42.76
N LEU A 321 4.60 54.81 42.71
CA LEU A 321 5.50 53.77 42.22
C LEU A 321 5.34 52.45 43.01
N PRO A 322 5.33 52.43 44.37
CA PRO A 322 5.15 51.19 45.12
C PRO A 322 3.74 50.62 44.95
N ARG A 323 2.75 51.48 44.69
CA ARG A 323 1.35 51.10 44.48
C ARG A 323 1.11 50.52 43.09
N ILE A 324 1.74 51.07 42.05
CA ILE A 324 1.78 50.50 40.70
C ILE A 324 2.51 49.15 40.73
N GLN A 325 3.64 49.06 41.43
CA GLN A 325 4.41 47.82 41.56
C GLN A 325 3.66 46.76 42.39
N SER A 326 2.89 47.18 43.40
CA SER A 326 1.94 46.33 44.12
C SER A 326 0.77 45.88 43.24
N ILE A 327 0.18 46.75 42.41
CA ILE A 327 -0.88 46.39 41.45
C ILE A 327 -0.34 45.45 40.36
N TYR A 328 0.88 45.66 39.88
CA TYR A 328 1.55 44.79 38.91
C TYR A 328 1.79 43.40 39.49
N ASN A 329 2.28 43.33 40.73
CA ASN A 329 2.43 42.07 41.47
C ASN A 329 1.07 41.43 41.78
N PHE A 330 0.05 42.21 42.13
CA PHE A 330 -1.31 41.71 42.39
C PHE A 330 -1.95 41.14 41.12
N LEU A 331 -1.86 41.84 39.98
CA LEU A 331 -2.31 41.35 38.68
C LEU A 331 -1.55 40.08 38.28
N ARG A 332 -0.22 40.05 38.44
CA ARG A 332 0.60 38.85 38.22
C ARG A 332 0.17 37.66 39.09
N THR A 333 -0.18 37.89 40.35
CA THR A 333 -0.69 36.85 41.26
C THR A 333 -2.13 36.44 40.93
N LEU A 334 -2.98 37.38 40.50
CA LEU A 334 -4.37 37.11 40.12
C LEU A 334 -4.45 36.35 38.79
N PHE A 335 -3.53 36.62 37.86
CA PHE A 335 -3.31 35.83 36.64
C PHE A 335 -2.85 34.40 36.97
N ALA A 336 -2.02 34.23 38.01
CA ALA A 336 -1.60 32.92 38.49
C ALA A 336 -2.69 32.15 39.27
N LEU A 337 -3.70 32.84 39.81
CA LEU A 337 -4.81 32.23 40.57
C LEU A 337 -6.04 31.91 39.70
N TYR A 338 -6.23 32.58 38.56
CA TYR A 338 -7.38 32.35 37.66
C TYR A 338 -7.19 31.20 36.65
N PHE A 339 -5.99 30.60 36.57
CA PHE A 339 -5.67 29.53 35.62
C PHE A 339 -5.22 28.24 36.31
N GLN A 340 -6.17 27.54 36.94
CA GLN A 340 -6.21 26.07 36.86
C GLN A 340 -7.17 25.65 35.72
N PRO A 341 -7.03 24.43 35.18
CA PRO A 341 -7.16 24.23 33.74
C PRO A 341 -8.60 23.95 33.31
N HIS A 342 -9.02 24.50 32.17
CA HIS A 342 -9.92 23.82 31.24
C HIS A 342 -9.90 24.44 29.82
N VAL A 343 -9.69 23.57 28.83
CA VAL A 343 -10.09 23.68 27.40
C VAL A 343 -9.34 24.67 26.49
N ASN A 344 -8.69 24.07 25.48
CA ASN A 344 -8.44 24.50 24.10
C ASN A 344 -8.61 25.99 23.71
N HIS A 345 -7.54 26.57 23.18
CA HIS A 345 -7.39 27.28 21.89
C HIS A 345 -6.13 28.17 21.98
N SER A 346 -5.10 27.90 21.18
CA SER A 346 -4.89 28.44 19.82
C SER A 346 -4.51 29.92 19.79
N ALA A 347 -3.25 30.17 19.42
CA ALA A 347 -2.67 31.43 18.92
C ALA A 347 -2.81 32.70 19.78
N HIS A 348 -1.67 33.22 20.26
CA HIS A 348 -1.00 34.34 19.56
C HIS A 348 0.41 34.57 20.12
N GLY A 349 1.37 34.82 19.22
CA GLY A 349 2.72 35.27 19.58
C GLY A 349 2.94 36.76 19.27
N SER A 350 3.87 37.37 20.00
CA SER A 350 4.61 38.60 19.64
C SER A 350 5.83 38.67 20.56
N MET A 351 7.03 38.33 20.07
CA MET A 351 7.97 39.31 19.47
C MET A 351 8.33 40.46 20.41
N HIS A 352 9.56 40.41 20.94
CA HIS A 352 10.35 41.61 21.19
C HIS A 352 11.49 41.66 20.17
N SER A 353 11.56 42.78 19.45
CA SER A 353 12.64 43.12 18.53
C SER A 353 13.77 43.81 19.29
N LEU A 354 15.01 43.56 18.90
CA LEU A 354 16.14 44.44 19.21
C LEU A 354 16.62 45.02 17.89
N ASP A 355 16.50 46.34 17.72
CA ASP A 355 17.16 47.07 16.65
C ASP A 355 18.62 47.33 17.05
N THR A 356 19.52 47.30 16.08
CA THR A 356 20.85 47.93 16.19
C THR A 356 21.26 48.41 14.80
N GLU A 357 21.41 49.72 14.63
CA GLU A 357 21.86 50.32 13.37
C GLU A 357 23.38 50.22 13.21
N VAL A 358 23.86 49.90 12.01
CA VAL A 358 25.16 50.35 11.50
C VAL A 358 25.04 50.69 10.00
N VAL A 359 25.67 51.79 9.60
CA VAL A 359 25.68 52.34 8.23
C VAL A 359 26.94 51.90 7.47
N GLY A 360 26.81 51.50 6.21
CA GLY A 360 27.93 51.30 5.28
C GLY A 360 27.56 50.61 3.96
N SER A 361 27.85 51.24 2.82
CA SER A 361 27.71 50.67 1.46
C SER A 361 29.08 50.10 0.97
N PRO A 362 29.21 49.43 -0.21
CA PRO A 362 28.20 49.08 -1.23
C PRO A 362 28.25 47.63 -1.79
N LEU A 363 27.24 47.30 -2.60
CA LEU A 363 27.23 46.32 -3.71
C LEU A 363 27.27 44.79 -3.41
N ASP A 364 26.15 44.11 -3.65
CA ASP A 364 26.10 42.69 -4.06
C ASP A 364 24.89 42.48 -5.02
N PRO A 365 25.01 41.84 -6.21
CA PRO A 365 24.08 42.06 -7.32
C PRO A 365 23.11 40.89 -7.61
N TYR A 366 22.27 40.49 -6.65
CA TYR A 366 21.23 39.46 -6.88
C TYR A 366 19.84 39.80 -6.32
N LYS A 367 19.19 40.86 -6.83
CA LYS A 367 17.76 41.12 -6.50
C LYS A 367 16.92 41.98 -7.47
N GLU A 368 16.69 41.52 -8.68
CA GLU A 368 15.47 41.79 -9.49
C GLU A 368 15.30 40.57 -10.43
N ASN A 369 14.17 39.85 -10.47
CA ASN A 369 12.83 40.35 -10.79
C ASN A 369 11.71 39.47 -10.20
N LEU A 370 10.84 40.04 -9.36
CA LEU A 370 9.46 39.57 -9.15
C LEU A 370 8.54 40.79 -8.97
N ARG A 371 8.13 41.39 -10.09
CA ARG A 371 7.13 42.48 -10.09
C ARG A 371 5.72 41.94 -10.36
N ARG A 372 4.91 42.02 -9.31
CA ARG A 372 3.45 42.23 -9.24
C ARG A 372 2.69 42.45 -10.58
N VAL A 373 1.82 41.49 -10.90
CA VAL A 373 0.39 41.60 -11.31
C VAL A 373 0.00 42.54 -12.46
N GLN A 374 -0.69 41.97 -13.48
CA GLN A 374 -1.96 42.52 -13.97
C GLN A 374 -2.87 41.41 -14.56
N SER A 375 -4.17 41.52 -14.31
CA SER A 375 -5.20 40.54 -14.69
C SER A 375 -5.75 40.80 -16.09
N THR A 376 -6.12 39.76 -16.83
CA THR A 376 -6.90 39.87 -18.08
C THR A 376 -7.95 38.76 -18.20
N ASP A 377 -9.06 38.90 -17.47
CA ASP A 377 -10.31 38.18 -17.77
C ASP A 377 -11.23 39.11 -18.57
N SER A 378 -11.43 38.80 -19.86
CA SER A 378 -12.48 39.40 -20.71
C SER A 378 -12.63 38.60 -22.02
N LEU A 379 -13.39 37.52 -21.99
CA LEU A 379 -13.96 36.94 -23.21
C LEU A 379 -15.37 37.50 -23.40
N GLY A 380 -15.45 38.55 -24.20
CA GLY A 380 -16.71 39.15 -24.62
C GLY A 380 -17.44 38.30 -25.67
N SER A 381 -18.77 38.31 -25.59
CA SER A 381 -19.64 37.77 -26.65
C SER A 381 -19.46 38.55 -27.95
N SER A 382 -19.57 37.87 -29.10
CA SER A 382 -19.81 38.51 -30.39
C SER A 382 -20.59 37.58 -31.31
N LEU A 383 -21.72 38.08 -31.82
CA LEU A 383 -22.56 37.39 -32.79
C LEU A 383 -21.86 37.32 -34.16
N SER A 384 -22.07 36.20 -34.86
CA SER A 384 -22.12 36.21 -36.33
C SER A 384 -23.28 35.31 -36.77
N ALA A 385 -24.13 35.81 -37.66
CA ALA A 385 -25.37 35.15 -38.06
C ALA A 385 -25.41 34.97 -39.59
N GLN A 386 -25.67 33.73 -40.04
CA GLN A 386 -26.19 33.35 -41.35
C GLN A 386 -26.77 31.92 -41.19
N GLN A 387 -28.10 31.74 -41.26
CA GLN A 387 -28.85 31.29 -42.45
C GLN A 387 -28.32 29.96 -43.06
N GLY A 388 -29.07 28.84 -43.11
CA GLY A 388 -30.39 28.54 -42.53
C GLY A 388 -31.03 27.23 -43.07
N LEU A 389 -32.30 27.00 -42.69
CA LEU A 389 -33.31 26.04 -43.23
C LEU A 389 -33.28 24.53 -42.86
N GLY A 390 -34.45 24.04 -42.41
CA GLY A 390 -34.85 22.62 -42.33
C GLY A 390 -34.47 21.85 -41.05
N GLY A 391 -35.36 21.28 -40.23
CA GLY A 391 -36.84 21.36 -40.16
C GLY A 391 -37.57 20.02 -40.32
N GLN A 392 -37.80 19.27 -39.23
CA GLN A 392 -38.99 18.41 -39.03
C GLN A 392 -39.14 17.84 -37.60
N ASN A 393 -40.35 17.37 -37.29
CA ASN A 393 -40.88 16.90 -35.98
C ASN A 393 -40.23 15.56 -35.54
N HIS A 394 -40.29 15.08 -34.28
CA HIS A 394 -41.51 14.69 -33.52
C HIS A 394 -41.38 14.74 -31.97
N LYS A 395 -42.55 14.87 -31.30
CA LYS A 395 -42.81 14.65 -29.85
C LYS A 395 -42.80 13.12 -29.54
N ALA A 396 -42.82 12.57 -28.32
CA ALA A 396 -43.20 13.01 -26.96
C ALA A 396 -42.32 12.22 -25.92
N LYS A 397 -41.99 12.68 -24.71
CA LYS A 397 -42.77 12.87 -23.45
C LYS A 397 -43.52 11.63 -22.88
N SER A 398 -43.22 11.33 -21.61
CA SER A 398 -44.00 10.54 -20.62
C SER A 398 -43.98 9.00 -20.76
N ALA A 399 -44.07 8.18 -19.70
CA ALA A 399 -44.12 8.44 -18.24
C ALA A 399 -43.72 7.19 -17.41
N SER A 400 -43.47 7.41 -16.11
CA SER A 400 -43.41 6.41 -15.03
C SER A 400 -44.79 6.23 -14.34
N HIS A 401 -45.33 5.02 -14.21
CA HIS A 401 -46.34 4.65 -13.17
C HIS A 401 -46.68 3.14 -13.15
N LEU A 402 -47.12 2.65 -11.97
CA LEU A 402 -47.73 1.34 -11.64
C LEU A 402 -46.82 0.09 -11.66
N ASP A 403 -46.71 -0.78 -10.63
CA ASP A 403 -47.52 -1.18 -9.44
C ASP A 403 -48.27 -2.53 -9.60
N GLU A 404 -48.57 -3.14 -8.45
CA GLU A 404 -48.64 -4.58 -8.17
C GLU A 404 -50.07 -5.20 -8.24
N SER A 405 -50.16 -6.52 -8.35
CA SER A 405 -51.36 -7.39 -8.13
C SER A 405 -52.50 -7.40 -9.19
N ASP A 406 -52.97 -8.60 -9.62
CA ASP A 406 -54.13 -9.30 -9.01
C ASP A 406 -54.48 -10.65 -9.73
N PHE A 407 -55.36 -11.45 -9.11
CA PHE A 407 -56.01 -12.72 -9.48
C PHE A 407 -55.44 -14.07 -8.95
N GLY A 408 -56.02 -14.54 -7.84
CA GLY A 408 -56.05 -15.94 -7.36
C GLY A 408 -57.21 -16.78 -7.98
N PRO A 409 -57.86 -17.76 -7.30
CA PRO A 409 -58.08 -17.85 -5.84
C PRO A 409 -57.99 -19.26 -5.17
N LEU A 410 -58.30 -19.24 -3.86
CA LEU A 410 -58.35 -20.27 -2.79
C LEU A 410 -58.80 -21.72 -3.08
N VAL A 411 -58.15 -22.67 -2.39
CA VAL A 411 -58.65 -23.52 -1.26
C VAL A 411 -57.44 -23.84 -0.34
N GLY A 412 -57.47 -24.05 0.99
CA GLY A 412 -58.50 -23.90 2.04
C GLY A 412 -58.31 -24.90 3.22
N ALA A 413 -58.61 -24.48 4.48
CA ALA A 413 -58.48 -25.22 5.77
C ALA A 413 -57.03 -25.54 6.27
N ASP A 414 -56.68 -25.47 7.57
CA ASP A 414 -57.45 -25.14 8.77
C ASP A 414 -56.63 -24.52 9.94
N SER A 415 -57.24 -23.52 10.60
CA SER A 415 -57.28 -23.13 12.03
C SER A 415 -56.25 -23.59 13.10
N GLY A 416 -55.76 -22.63 13.92
CA GLY A 416 -55.29 -22.83 15.32
C GLY A 416 -53.84 -22.36 15.64
N VAL A 417 -53.56 -21.13 16.09
CA VAL A 417 -53.74 -20.52 17.45
C VAL A 417 -52.69 -20.94 18.50
N THR A 418 -51.75 -20.02 18.80
CA THR A 418 -50.93 -19.78 20.06
C THR A 418 -50.22 -20.98 20.73
N ASP A 419 -49.01 -20.93 21.31
CA ASP A 419 -48.25 -19.87 21.98
C ASP A 419 -46.83 -20.40 22.30
N SER A 420 -45.87 -19.49 22.50
CA SER A 420 -44.68 -19.60 23.38
C SER A 420 -43.73 -20.82 23.39
N SER A 421 -42.43 -20.50 23.34
CA SER A 421 -41.34 -21.03 24.19
C SER A 421 -40.38 -22.11 23.66
N PHE A 422 -39.09 -21.75 23.76
CA PHE A 422 -37.90 -22.56 24.04
C PHE A 422 -37.42 -23.65 23.06
N GLY A 423 -36.10 -23.67 22.87
CA GLY A 423 -35.36 -24.93 22.81
C GLY A 423 -34.66 -25.25 21.49
N GLU A 424 -33.38 -24.91 21.45
CA GLU A 424 -32.32 -25.45 20.61
C GLU A 424 -32.54 -26.85 20.01
N THR A 425 -32.13 -27.04 18.76
CA THR A 425 -31.73 -28.36 18.26
C THR A 425 -30.31 -28.33 17.71
N SER A 426 -29.44 -29.10 18.36
CA SER A 426 -28.12 -29.45 17.86
C SER A 426 -28.21 -30.53 16.77
N SER A 427 -27.12 -30.71 16.03
CA SER A 427 -26.86 -31.82 15.11
C SER A 427 -27.21 -33.21 15.69
N ILE A 428 -27.58 -34.16 14.82
CA ILE A 428 -27.02 -35.53 14.82
C ILE A 428 -27.32 -36.25 13.49
N SER A 429 -26.32 -37.04 13.10
CA SER A 429 -26.15 -37.96 11.99
C SER A 429 -27.22 -39.06 11.78
N SER A 430 -27.02 -39.82 10.69
CA SER A 430 -27.38 -41.24 10.49
C SER A 430 -28.64 -41.58 9.68
N ILE A 431 -28.45 -41.55 8.36
CA ILE A 431 -28.81 -42.59 7.37
C ILE A 431 -29.66 -43.77 7.91
N LYS A 432 -30.84 -43.96 7.30
CA LYS A 432 -31.36 -45.32 7.01
C LYS A 432 -32.27 -45.32 5.77
N LEU A 433 -31.89 -46.11 4.77
CA LEU A 433 -32.65 -46.36 3.56
C LEU A 433 -33.94 -47.14 3.86
N THR A 434 -35.07 -46.71 3.31
CA THR A 434 -36.30 -47.53 3.22
C THR A 434 -36.81 -47.57 1.78
N ALA A 435 -37.30 -48.74 1.39
CA ALA A 435 -37.57 -49.10 0.00
C ALA A 435 -38.66 -48.25 -0.66
N SER A 436 -38.33 -47.62 -1.79
CA SER A 436 -39.31 -47.01 -2.68
C SER A 436 -39.98 -48.10 -3.53
N HIS A 437 -41.25 -48.40 -3.26
CA HIS A 437 -42.06 -49.25 -4.12
C HIS A 437 -42.28 -48.59 -5.49
N PHE A 438 -41.90 -49.28 -6.57
CA PHE A 438 -42.38 -48.93 -7.91
C PHE A 438 -43.83 -49.41 -8.07
N LEU A 439 -44.77 -48.48 -8.15
CA LEU A 439 -46.16 -48.77 -8.53
C LEU A 439 -46.28 -48.68 -10.06
N LEU A 440 -46.77 -49.75 -10.69
CA LEU A 440 -47.05 -49.77 -12.13
C LEU A 440 -48.27 -48.88 -12.45
N THR A 441 -48.22 -48.18 -13.57
CA THR A 441 -49.33 -47.34 -14.05
C THR A 441 -50.53 -48.19 -14.46
N LYS A 442 -51.75 -47.65 -14.40
CA LYS A 442 -52.98 -48.36 -14.80
C LYS A 442 -52.91 -48.99 -16.19
N ASP A 443 -52.21 -48.36 -17.14
CA ASP A 443 -52.05 -48.90 -18.50
C ASP A 443 -51.06 -50.08 -18.56
N GLN A 444 -50.08 -50.15 -17.65
CA GLN A 444 -49.18 -51.28 -17.52
C GLN A 444 -49.88 -52.49 -16.88
N GLU A 445 -50.73 -52.28 -15.87
CA GLU A 445 -51.61 -53.35 -15.34
C GLU A 445 -52.59 -53.87 -16.41
N LYS A 446 -53.03 -53.00 -17.32
CA LYS A 446 -53.96 -53.36 -18.40
C LYS A 446 -53.27 -54.16 -19.50
N ALA A 447 -52.02 -53.84 -19.82
CA ALA A 447 -51.21 -54.59 -20.77
C ALA A 447 -50.88 -56.01 -20.30
N ILE A 448 -50.64 -56.21 -18.99
CA ILE A 448 -50.33 -57.54 -18.41
C ILE A 448 -51.59 -58.45 -18.32
N LYS A 449 -52.80 -57.88 -18.35
CA LYS A 449 -54.08 -58.60 -18.24
C LYS A 449 -54.78 -58.83 -19.60
N ALA A 450 -54.24 -58.35 -20.71
CA ALA A 450 -54.79 -58.60 -22.03
C ALA A 450 -54.40 -60.02 -22.50
N MET A 451 -55.40 -60.86 -22.79
CA MET A 451 -55.18 -62.16 -23.47
C MET A 451 -54.50 -61.92 -24.82
N THR A 452 -53.54 -62.76 -25.20
CA THR A 452 -52.98 -62.71 -26.55
C THR A 452 -53.95 -63.34 -27.56
N PRO A 453 -53.94 -62.94 -28.85
CA PRO A 453 -54.87 -63.49 -29.85
C PRO A 453 -54.84 -65.02 -29.96
N GLU A 454 -53.68 -65.65 -29.77
CA GLU A 454 -53.53 -67.12 -29.75
C GLU A 454 -54.25 -67.78 -28.56
N GLN A 455 -54.50 -67.06 -27.46
CA GLN A 455 -55.26 -67.54 -26.30
C GLN A 455 -56.78 -67.44 -26.50
N GLU A 456 -57.28 -66.50 -27.31
CA GLU A 456 -58.70 -66.44 -27.70
C GLU A 456 -59.07 -67.52 -28.72
N GLU A 457 -58.18 -67.83 -29.67
CA GLU A 457 -58.40 -68.92 -30.63
C GLU A 457 -58.40 -70.30 -29.96
N THR A 458 -57.48 -70.55 -29.01
CA THR A 458 -57.44 -71.82 -28.26
C THR A 458 -58.62 -71.98 -27.30
N ALA A 459 -59.16 -70.90 -26.73
CA ALA A 459 -60.40 -70.94 -25.96
C ALA A 459 -61.62 -71.31 -26.83
N SER A 460 -61.69 -70.80 -28.07
CA SER A 460 -62.77 -71.11 -29.01
C SER A 460 -62.76 -72.57 -29.49
N LEU A 461 -61.57 -73.14 -29.69
CA LEU A 461 -61.41 -74.55 -30.06
C LEU A 461 -61.82 -75.51 -28.92
N LEU A 462 -61.49 -75.17 -27.66
CA LEU A 462 -61.89 -75.97 -26.49
C LEU A 462 -63.40 -75.90 -26.20
N SER A 463 -64.05 -74.77 -26.51
CA SER A 463 -65.51 -74.63 -26.43
C SER A 463 -66.29 -75.51 -27.43
N SER A 464 -65.63 -76.04 -28.47
CA SER A 464 -66.27 -76.83 -29.52
C SER A 464 -66.29 -78.35 -29.26
N ILE A 465 -65.70 -78.80 -28.15
CA ILE A 465 -65.46 -80.23 -27.86
C ILE A 465 -66.35 -80.77 -26.70
N SER A 466 -67.10 -79.92 -25.99
CA SER A 466 -67.77 -80.28 -24.73
C SER A 466 -69.24 -80.71 -24.83
N HIS A 467 -69.84 -80.84 -26.03
CA HIS A 467 -71.27 -81.20 -26.20
C HIS A 467 -71.57 -82.25 -27.28
N ALA A 468 -71.43 -83.55 -26.95
CA ALA A 468 -72.28 -84.63 -27.47
C ALA A 468 -72.09 -85.93 -26.62
N PRO A 469 -73.15 -86.56 -26.08
CA PRO A 469 -73.06 -87.80 -25.30
C PRO A 469 -73.26 -89.08 -26.16
N ASP A 470 -73.00 -90.22 -25.53
CA ASP A 470 -73.17 -91.62 -26.01
C ASP A 470 -74.21 -91.88 -27.12
N THR A 471 -73.81 -92.53 -28.22
CA THR A 471 -74.45 -93.79 -28.66
C THR A 471 -73.69 -94.60 -29.72
N ALA A 472 -73.72 -95.92 -29.54
CA ALA A 472 -73.79 -97.00 -30.55
C ALA A 472 -72.77 -97.12 -31.71
N TYR A 473 -72.21 -98.33 -31.81
CA TYR A 473 -71.54 -98.91 -32.98
C TYR A 473 -72.30 -98.73 -34.31
N LEU A 474 -71.89 -97.76 -35.14
CA LEU A 474 -72.01 -97.79 -36.60
C LEU A 474 -70.83 -97.02 -37.23
N PRO A 475 -70.27 -97.46 -38.37
CA PRO A 475 -69.21 -96.70 -39.06
C PRO A 475 -69.80 -95.44 -39.71
N PRO A 476 -69.15 -94.26 -39.58
CA PRO A 476 -69.63 -93.02 -40.20
C PRO A 476 -69.79 -93.14 -41.72
N ALA A 477 -70.92 -92.67 -42.25
CA ALA A 477 -71.14 -92.60 -43.68
C ALA A 477 -70.17 -91.57 -44.31
N GLY A 478 -69.26 -92.04 -45.18
CA GLY A 478 -68.21 -91.21 -45.78
C GLY A 478 -67.00 -91.99 -46.29
N TYR A 479 -66.79 -93.23 -45.81
CA TYR A 479 -65.72 -94.11 -46.31
C TYR A 479 -66.03 -94.67 -47.70
N ARG A 480 -65.66 -93.90 -48.73
CA ARG A 480 -65.46 -94.44 -50.08
C ARG A 480 -64.24 -95.35 -50.08
N LEU A 481 -64.37 -96.57 -50.61
CA LEU A 481 -63.21 -97.43 -50.92
C LEU A 481 -62.33 -96.70 -51.94
N VAL A 482 -61.17 -96.26 -51.46
CA VAL A 482 -60.16 -95.54 -52.23
C VAL A 482 -59.41 -96.56 -53.07
N SER A 483 -59.37 -96.39 -54.40
CA SER A 483 -58.58 -97.27 -55.28
C SER A 483 -57.07 -97.10 -55.02
N ASP A 484 -56.23 -98.09 -55.33
CA ASP A 484 -54.78 -98.00 -55.08
C ASP A 484 -54.13 -96.77 -55.74
N SER A 485 -54.66 -96.30 -56.88
CA SER A 485 -54.22 -95.05 -57.51
C SER A 485 -54.61 -93.81 -56.70
N GLU A 486 -55.85 -93.73 -56.22
CA GLU A 486 -56.32 -92.65 -55.35
C GLU A 486 -55.63 -92.68 -53.97
N TRP A 487 -55.27 -93.85 -53.45
CA TRP A 487 -54.56 -94.00 -52.17
C TRP A 487 -53.10 -93.59 -52.29
N ASN A 488 -52.43 -93.96 -53.38
CA ASN A 488 -51.10 -93.45 -53.69
C ASN A 488 -51.10 -91.93 -53.92
N LEU A 489 -52.13 -91.39 -54.60
CA LEU A 489 -52.30 -89.95 -54.76
C LEU A 489 -52.53 -89.26 -53.41
N LEU A 490 -53.35 -89.84 -52.52
CA LEU A 490 -53.57 -89.32 -51.17
C LEU A 490 -52.29 -89.39 -50.31
N GLN A 491 -51.52 -90.48 -50.36
CA GLN A 491 -50.21 -90.54 -49.71
C GLN A 491 -49.23 -89.51 -50.28
N GLN A 492 -49.26 -89.26 -51.59
CA GLN A 492 -48.41 -88.28 -52.23
C GLN A 492 -48.83 -86.86 -51.85
N GLU A 493 -50.12 -86.57 -51.75
CA GLU A 493 -50.64 -85.30 -51.23
C GLU A 493 -50.39 -85.13 -49.72
N VAL A 494 -50.47 -86.18 -48.90
CA VAL A 494 -50.05 -86.12 -47.49
C VAL A 494 -48.54 -85.90 -47.37
N LYS A 495 -47.71 -86.52 -48.22
CA LYS A 495 -46.26 -86.25 -48.31
C LYS A 495 -45.97 -84.85 -48.87
N ASN A 496 -46.84 -84.29 -49.71
CA ASN A 496 -46.70 -82.92 -50.24
C ASN A 496 -47.16 -81.89 -49.20
N ALA A 497 -48.24 -82.14 -48.49
CA ALA A 497 -48.73 -81.34 -47.37
C ALA A 497 -47.71 -81.35 -46.21
N GLY A 498 -47.17 -82.51 -45.84
CA GLY A 498 -46.06 -82.61 -44.89
C GLY A 498 -44.81 -81.84 -45.34
N ARG A 499 -44.48 -81.84 -46.64
CA ARG A 499 -43.38 -81.02 -47.21
C ARG A 499 -43.68 -79.53 -47.32
N LYS A 500 -44.96 -79.11 -47.23
CA LYS A 500 -45.40 -77.71 -47.20
C LYS A 500 -45.52 -77.19 -45.76
N LEU A 501 -46.06 -77.98 -44.84
CA LEU A 501 -46.26 -77.66 -43.42
C LEU A 501 -44.98 -77.82 -42.59
N GLY A 502 -44.04 -78.69 -43.01
CA GLY A 502 -42.75 -78.86 -42.36
C GLY A 502 -41.70 -77.78 -42.69
N ARG A 503 -42.05 -76.79 -43.53
CA ARG A 503 -41.20 -75.61 -43.78
C ARG A 503 -41.63 -74.49 -42.83
N ARG A 504 -40.68 -73.88 -42.13
CA ARG A 504 -40.94 -72.66 -41.36
C ARG A 504 -41.51 -71.60 -42.31
N CYS A 505 -42.58 -70.92 -41.91
CA CYS A 505 -43.16 -69.84 -42.71
C CYS A 505 -42.14 -68.71 -42.84
N ASP A 506 -41.76 -68.36 -44.08
CA ASP A 506 -40.73 -67.34 -44.35
C ASP A 506 -41.12 -65.96 -43.78
N MET A 507 -42.42 -65.63 -43.79
CA MET A 507 -42.94 -64.40 -43.16
C MET A 507 -42.79 -64.44 -41.64
N CYS A 508 -43.15 -65.55 -40.98
CA CYS A 508 -42.97 -65.69 -39.54
C CYS A 508 -41.48 -65.65 -39.16
N SER A 509 -40.60 -66.27 -39.94
CA SER A 509 -39.15 -66.19 -39.71
C SER A 509 -38.58 -64.78 -39.95
N ASN A 510 -39.16 -64.00 -40.87
CA ASN A 510 -38.80 -62.61 -41.06
C ASN A 510 -39.25 -61.75 -39.86
N TYR A 511 -40.50 -61.88 -39.40
CA TYR A 511 -40.99 -61.19 -38.21
C TYR A 511 -40.26 -61.63 -36.92
N GLU A 512 -39.89 -62.90 -36.79
CA GLU A 512 -39.05 -63.41 -35.69
C GLU A 512 -37.68 -62.72 -35.69
N LYS A 513 -37.01 -62.60 -36.85
CA LYS A 513 -35.74 -61.87 -37.00
C LYS A 513 -35.88 -60.38 -36.73
N GLN A 514 -36.95 -59.74 -37.19
CA GLN A 514 -37.24 -58.32 -36.92
C GLN A 514 -37.48 -58.09 -35.42
N LEU A 515 -38.23 -58.97 -34.76
CA LEU A 515 -38.47 -58.90 -33.32
C LEU A 515 -37.18 -59.12 -32.52
N GLN A 516 -36.33 -60.08 -32.92
CA GLN A 516 -35.01 -60.28 -32.31
C GLN A 516 -34.10 -59.06 -32.50
N ALA A 517 -34.12 -58.42 -33.67
CA ALA A 517 -33.38 -57.18 -33.92
C ALA A 517 -33.88 -56.02 -33.04
N ILE A 518 -35.20 -55.84 -32.92
CA ILE A 518 -35.81 -54.82 -32.06
C ILE A 518 -35.51 -55.10 -30.58
N GLN A 519 -35.54 -56.37 -30.14
CA GLN A 519 -35.17 -56.77 -28.77
C GLN A 519 -33.68 -56.53 -28.48
N GLY A 520 -32.79 -56.75 -29.46
CA GLY A 520 -31.38 -56.38 -29.37
C GLY A 520 -31.19 -54.87 -29.21
N GLN A 521 -31.83 -54.08 -30.06
CA GLN A 521 -31.80 -52.61 -29.99
C GLN A 521 -32.41 -52.06 -28.68
N GLU A 522 -33.46 -52.71 -28.15
CA GLU A 522 -34.07 -52.39 -26.86
C GLU A 522 -33.13 -52.73 -25.69
N ALA A 523 -32.37 -53.83 -25.77
CA ALA A 523 -31.33 -54.14 -24.80
C ALA A 523 -30.16 -53.14 -24.83
N GLU A 524 -29.67 -52.79 -26.02
CA GLU A 524 -28.61 -51.79 -26.21
C GLU A 524 -29.02 -50.40 -25.67
N THR A 525 -30.24 -49.94 -26.00
CA THR A 525 -30.76 -48.67 -25.48
C THR A 525 -30.95 -48.70 -23.97
N ARG A 526 -31.42 -49.81 -23.40
CA ARG A 526 -31.52 -50.00 -21.93
C ARG A 526 -30.16 -49.90 -21.25
N ASP A 527 -29.12 -50.50 -21.81
CA ASP A 527 -27.77 -50.44 -21.24
C ASP A 527 -27.11 -49.07 -21.42
N GLN A 528 -27.38 -48.38 -22.53
CA GLN A 528 -27.00 -46.98 -22.72
C GLN A 528 -27.70 -46.06 -21.69
N VAL A 529 -28.99 -46.29 -21.39
CA VAL A 529 -29.71 -45.56 -20.33
C VAL A 529 -29.10 -45.84 -18.94
N LYS A 530 -28.74 -47.09 -18.61
CA LYS A 530 -28.03 -47.40 -17.36
C LYS A 530 -26.68 -46.66 -17.28
N LYS A 531 -25.91 -46.64 -18.37
CA LYS A 531 -24.63 -45.92 -18.45
C LYS A 531 -24.82 -44.42 -18.21
N LEU A 532 -25.81 -43.81 -18.87
CA LEU A 532 -26.18 -42.40 -18.66
C LEU A 532 -26.62 -42.13 -17.21
N GLN A 533 -27.41 -43.01 -16.59
CA GLN A 533 -27.80 -42.89 -15.18
C GLN A 533 -26.62 -42.99 -14.21
N VAL A 534 -25.62 -43.83 -14.48
CA VAL A 534 -24.40 -43.91 -13.67
C VAL A 534 -23.57 -42.63 -13.82
N MET A 535 -23.35 -42.15 -15.04
CA MET A 535 -22.62 -40.90 -15.28
C MET A 535 -23.33 -39.69 -14.66
N LEU A 536 -24.67 -39.62 -14.72
CA LEU A 536 -25.45 -38.56 -14.09
C LEU A 536 -25.34 -38.59 -12.54
N ARG A 537 -25.37 -39.78 -11.93
CA ARG A 537 -25.10 -39.91 -10.48
C ARG A 537 -23.70 -39.45 -10.12
N GLN A 538 -22.67 -39.89 -10.87
CA GLN A 538 -21.30 -39.46 -10.65
C GLN A 538 -21.11 -37.95 -10.80
N ALA A 539 -21.79 -37.32 -11.77
CA ALA A 539 -21.78 -35.87 -11.95
C ALA A 539 -22.47 -35.14 -10.80
N ASN A 540 -23.61 -35.64 -10.30
CA ASN A 540 -24.29 -35.07 -9.14
C ASN A 540 -23.47 -35.22 -7.85
N ASP A 541 -22.92 -36.41 -7.58
CA ASP A 541 -22.04 -36.65 -6.42
C ASP A 541 -20.81 -35.71 -6.45
N GLN A 542 -20.28 -35.44 -7.64
CA GLN A 542 -19.16 -34.50 -7.81
C GLN A 542 -19.60 -33.04 -7.61
N LEU A 543 -20.78 -32.66 -8.12
CA LEU A 543 -21.36 -31.35 -7.90
C LEU A 543 -21.58 -31.09 -6.39
N GLU A 544 -22.18 -32.03 -5.67
CA GLU A 544 -22.38 -31.93 -4.22
C GLU A 544 -21.06 -31.73 -3.47
N ARG A 545 -20.01 -32.50 -3.79
CA ARG A 545 -18.67 -32.29 -3.22
C ARG A 545 -18.16 -30.87 -3.49
N THR A 546 -18.15 -30.44 -4.75
CA THR A 546 -17.66 -29.09 -5.11
C THR A 546 -18.48 -27.97 -4.46
N MET A 547 -19.79 -28.16 -4.24
CA MET A 547 -20.62 -27.22 -3.47
C MET A 547 -20.24 -27.18 -2.00
N THR A 548 -19.98 -28.32 -1.36
CA THR A 548 -19.51 -28.35 0.05
C THR A 548 -18.11 -27.79 0.21
N GLU A 549 -17.19 -28.09 -0.72
CA GLU A 549 -15.83 -27.52 -0.74
C GLU A 549 -15.87 -26.01 -0.92
N LYS A 550 -16.70 -25.51 -1.85
CA LYS A 550 -16.95 -24.08 -2.05
C LYS A 550 -17.49 -23.43 -0.77
N GLN A 551 -18.52 -24.00 -0.14
CA GLN A 551 -19.10 -23.45 1.09
C GLN A 551 -18.04 -23.37 2.21
N ASN A 552 -17.25 -24.43 2.41
CA ASN A 552 -16.17 -24.44 3.40
C ASN A 552 -15.09 -23.38 3.11
N LEU A 553 -14.79 -23.10 1.83
CA LEU A 553 -13.87 -22.03 1.43
C LEU A 553 -14.47 -20.65 1.67
N GLU A 554 -15.74 -20.43 1.34
CA GLU A 554 -16.45 -19.17 1.62
C GLU A 554 -16.52 -18.87 3.12
N ASP A 555 -16.81 -19.88 3.95
CA ASP A 555 -16.83 -19.75 5.42
C ASP A 555 -15.41 -19.52 5.99
N SER A 556 -14.38 -20.18 5.45
CA SER A 556 -12.98 -19.98 5.85
C SER A 556 -12.47 -18.57 5.50
N VAL A 557 -12.78 -18.07 4.30
CA VAL A 557 -12.45 -16.70 3.88
C VAL A 557 -13.20 -15.68 4.74
N LYS A 558 -14.47 -15.93 5.05
CA LYS A 558 -15.26 -15.07 5.94
C LYS A 558 -14.66 -14.99 7.35
N LEU A 559 -14.32 -16.13 7.95
CA LEU A 559 -13.65 -16.19 9.25
C LEU A 559 -12.28 -15.47 9.23
N GLY A 560 -11.49 -15.65 8.18
CA GLY A 560 -10.22 -14.94 7.99
C GLY A 560 -10.39 -13.42 7.86
N ASN A 561 -11.43 -12.97 7.15
CA ASN A 561 -11.77 -11.55 7.04
C ASN A 561 -12.24 -10.95 8.39
N GLU A 562 -13.04 -11.69 9.16
CA GLU A 562 -13.47 -11.27 10.50
C GLU A 562 -12.28 -11.19 11.48
N GLU A 563 -11.37 -12.17 11.46
CA GLU A 563 -10.16 -12.18 12.30
C GLU A 563 -9.18 -11.05 11.92
N THR A 564 -8.97 -10.81 10.63
CA THR A 564 -8.10 -9.72 10.15
C THR A 564 -8.72 -8.35 10.44
N ALA A 565 -10.02 -8.16 10.27
CA ALA A 565 -10.71 -6.93 10.67
C ALA A 565 -10.61 -6.66 12.18
N ALA A 566 -10.72 -7.70 13.02
CA ALA A 566 -10.52 -7.58 14.46
C ALA A 566 -9.07 -7.19 14.82
N LYS A 567 -8.06 -7.82 14.18
CA LYS A 567 -6.64 -7.48 14.33
C LYS A 567 -6.34 -6.04 13.91
N VAL A 568 -6.87 -5.60 12.77
CA VAL A 568 -6.73 -4.21 12.28
C VAL A 568 -7.36 -3.23 13.27
N SER A 569 -8.57 -3.50 13.76
CA SER A 569 -9.27 -2.65 14.73
C SER A 569 -8.46 -2.50 16.05
N ALA A 570 -7.91 -3.60 16.56
CA ALA A 570 -7.06 -3.59 17.76
C ALA A 570 -5.73 -2.83 17.54
N LEU A 571 -5.12 -2.95 16.36
CA LEU A 571 -3.93 -2.17 16.00
C LEU A 571 -4.23 -0.68 15.86
N MET A 572 -5.35 -0.30 15.23
CA MET A 572 -5.79 1.10 15.13
C MET A 572 -6.07 1.71 16.51
N GLN A 573 -6.70 0.97 17.42
CA GLN A 573 -6.86 1.42 18.81
C GLN A 573 -5.50 1.65 19.49
N ARG A 574 -4.56 0.70 19.37
CA ARG A 574 -3.21 0.86 19.93
C ARG A 574 -2.42 2.03 19.33
N VAL A 575 -2.60 2.32 18.05
CA VAL A 575 -2.02 3.51 17.41
C VAL A 575 -2.62 4.77 18.04
N GLN A 576 -3.95 4.85 18.17
CA GLN A 576 -4.61 6.01 18.78
C GLN A 576 -4.21 6.24 20.25
N GLU A 577 -4.05 5.17 21.02
CA GLU A 577 -3.52 5.20 22.40
C GLU A 577 -2.06 5.67 22.44
N SER A 578 -1.22 5.24 21.48
CA SER A 578 0.18 5.68 21.40
C SER A 578 0.33 7.13 20.95
N GLU A 579 -0.52 7.62 20.05
CA GLU A 579 -0.54 9.02 19.59
C GLU A 579 -0.99 9.97 20.71
N THR A 580 -2.01 9.59 21.47
CA THR A 580 -2.48 10.38 22.62
C THR A 580 -1.44 10.38 23.75
N LEU A 581 -0.76 9.26 24.00
CA LEU A 581 0.39 9.22 24.91
C LEU A 581 1.55 10.09 24.41
N LEU A 582 1.89 10.06 23.12
CA LEU A 582 2.96 10.89 22.55
C LEU A 582 2.64 12.38 22.67
N SER A 583 1.40 12.79 22.38
CA SER A 583 0.93 14.17 22.52
C SER A 583 1.01 14.66 23.97
N THR A 584 0.58 13.85 24.93
CA THR A 584 0.67 14.21 26.36
C THR A 584 2.12 14.29 26.86
N LEU A 585 3.01 13.40 26.41
CA LEU A 585 4.45 13.47 26.69
C LEU A 585 5.12 14.70 26.07
N GLN A 586 4.77 15.07 24.83
CA GLN A 586 5.27 16.29 24.18
C GLN A 586 4.83 17.57 24.93
N GLN A 587 3.58 17.61 25.41
CA GLN A 587 3.10 18.71 26.23
C GLN A 587 3.85 18.77 27.57
N ALA A 588 3.95 17.65 28.28
CA ALA A 588 4.66 17.57 29.56
C ALA A 588 6.14 17.97 29.44
N PHE A 589 6.83 17.55 28.37
CA PHE A 589 8.20 17.98 28.08
C PHE A 589 8.29 19.49 27.81
N SER A 590 7.33 20.05 27.08
CA SER A 590 7.28 21.49 26.80
C SER A 590 7.07 22.32 28.08
N ASP A 591 6.21 21.86 28.99
CA ASP A 591 5.99 22.50 30.28
C ASP A 591 7.19 22.34 31.23
N ALA A 592 7.85 21.17 31.26
CA ALA A 592 9.08 20.98 32.01
C ALA A 592 10.23 21.87 31.48
N LYS A 593 10.36 22.00 30.15
CA LYS A 593 11.32 22.92 29.51
C LYS A 593 11.04 24.38 29.87
N ARG A 594 9.77 24.81 29.83
CA ARG A 594 9.38 26.17 30.23
C ARG A 594 9.70 26.42 31.72
N THR A 595 9.33 25.49 32.59
CA THR A 595 9.56 25.59 34.05
C THR A 595 11.05 25.67 34.39
N THR A 596 11.90 24.86 33.74
CA THR A 596 13.35 24.91 33.93
C THR A 596 13.98 26.19 33.36
N GLN A 597 13.47 26.73 32.26
CA GLN A 597 13.85 28.06 31.76
C GLN A 597 13.48 29.19 32.73
N GLU A 598 12.29 29.14 33.33
CA GLU A 598 11.84 30.09 34.36
C GLU A 598 12.72 30.02 35.61
N GLN A 599 13.04 28.82 36.11
CA GLN A 599 13.97 28.62 37.23
C GLN A 599 15.38 29.16 36.92
N MET A 600 15.90 28.86 35.73
CA MET A 600 17.20 29.37 35.29
C MET A 600 17.22 30.91 35.21
N ALA A 601 16.14 31.54 34.73
CA ALA A 601 16.02 33.00 34.71
C ALA A 601 15.97 33.63 36.12
N VAL A 602 15.39 32.94 37.11
CA VAL A 602 15.44 33.36 38.52
C VAL A 602 16.87 33.24 39.08
N LEU A 603 17.56 32.13 38.81
CA LEU A 603 18.94 31.90 39.26
C LEU A 603 19.94 32.89 38.65
N VAL A 604 19.76 33.28 37.39
CA VAL A 604 20.58 34.33 36.75
C VAL A 604 20.37 35.67 37.47
N LYS A 605 19.12 36.07 37.73
CA LYS A 605 18.81 37.32 38.43
C LYS A 605 19.33 37.36 39.87
N SER A 606 19.26 36.26 40.61
CA SER A 606 19.82 36.19 41.96
C SER A 606 21.36 36.23 41.93
N ARG A 607 22.00 35.60 40.94
CA ARG A 607 23.46 35.70 40.72
C ARG A 607 23.89 37.13 40.44
N GLU A 608 23.16 37.85 39.59
CA GLU A 608 23.40 39.27 39.28
C GLU A 608 23.26 40.15 40.54
N GLN A 609 22.18 40.00 41.30
CA GLN A 609 21.98 40.73 42.56
C GLN A 609 23.11 40.49 43.58
N VAL A 610 23.58 39.23 43.72
CA VAL A 610 24.71 38.90 44.59
C VAL A 610 26.02 39.49 44.07
N ALA A 611 26.23 39.52 42.74
CA ALA A 611 27.41 40.14 42.15
C ALA A 611 27.43 41.67 42.35
N ASP A 612 26.27 42.35 42.25
CA ASP A 612 26.12 43.78 42.51
C ASP A 612 26.38 44.13 43.98
N GLU A 613 25.82 43.35 44.91
CA GLU A 613 26.07 43.48 46.36
C GLU A 613 27.55 43.25 46.69
N LEU A 614 28.18 42.21 46.13
CA LEU A 614 29.59 41.92 46.32
C LEU A 614 30.49 43.05 45.75
N SER A 615 30.14 43.59 44.59
CA SER A 615 30.80 44.75 43.97
C SER A 615 30.58 46.06 44.74
N ARG A 616 29.47 46.21 45.47
CA ARG A 616 29.29 47.33 46.42
C ARG A 616 30.18 47.14 47.65
N LEU A 617 30.15 45.96 48.26
CA LEU A 617 30.94 45.64 49.44
C LEU A 617 32.45 45.71 49.17
N GLN A 618 32.92 45.35 47.98
CA GLN A 618 34.31 45.56 47.56
C GLN A 618 34.68 47.04 47.56
N ARG A 619 33.90 47.89 46.88
CA ARG A 619 34.14 49.36 46.86
C ARG A 619 34.09 49.99 48.26
N ASP A 620 33.17 49.55 49.12
CA ASP A 620 33.07 50.02 50.50
C ASP A 620 34.30 49.58 51.32
N ASN A 621 34.78 48.35 51.13
CA ASN A 621 35.97 47.81 51.79
C ASN A 621 37.25 48.49 51.28
N GLU A 622 37.40 48.72 49.98
CA GLU A 622 38.49 49.53 49.39
C GLU A 622 38.49 50.96 49.95
N SER A 623 37.30 51.58 50.08
CA SER A 623 37.15 52.91 50.69
C SER A 623 37.58 52.91 52.17
N LEU A 624 37.19 51.88 52.93
CA LEU A 624 37.56 51.73 54.34
C LEU A 624 39.04 51.39 54.53
N GLN A 625 39.61 50.54 53.69
CA GLN A 625 41.05 50.26 53.67
C GLN A 625 41.85 51.49 53.28
N GLY A 626 41.40 52.27 52.29
CA GLY A 626 42.00 53.56 51.93
C GLY A 626 41.98 54.55 53.11
N LYS A 627 40.84 54.70 53.79
CA LYS A 627 40.71 55.55 55.00
C LYS A 627 41.56 55.04 56.16
N HIS A 628 41.60 53.73 56.39
CA HIS A 628 42.38 53.12 57.47
C HIS A 628 43.88 53.25 57.20
N ARG A 629 44.31 53.00 55.95
CA ARG A 629 45.68 53.25 55.49
C ARG A 629 46.08 54.71 55.69
N LEU A 630 45.23 55.66 55.29
CA LEU A 630 45.47 57.09 55.51
C LEU A 630 45.58 57.44 57.00
N HIS A 631 44.73 56.85 57.85
CA HIS A 631 44.78 57.03 59.31
C HIS A 631 46.04 56.40 59.93
N VAL A 632 46.48 55.23 59.44
CA VAL A 632 47.70 54.57 59.90
C VAL A 632 48.95 55.32 59.42
N GLU A 633 48.97 55.83 58.19
CA GLU A 633 50.04 56.71 57.68
C GLU A 633 50.10 58.01 58.50
N LEU A 634 48.96 58.64 58.81
CA LEU A 634 48.88 59.81 59.70
C LEU A 634 49.30 59.52 61.16
N GLN A 635 49.03 58.31 61.66
CA GLN A 635 49.40 57.89 63.01
C GLN A 635 50.84 57.37 63.12
N GLN A 636 51.44 56.91 62.01
CA GLN A 636 52.87 56.59 61.92
C GLN A 636 53.72 57.83 61.64
N GLN A 637 53.11 58.93 61.17
CA GLN A 637 53.71 60.27 61.14
C GLN A 637 53.84 60.93 62.53
N GLU A 638 54.15 60.17 63.58
CA GLU A 638 54.56 60.75 64.88
C GLU A 638 55.92 61.47 64.79
N ASP A 639 56.71 61.21 63.73
CA ASP A 639 57.94 61.93 63.37
C ASP A 639 57.82 62.69 62.03
N PHE A 640 56.65 63.28 61.70
CA PHE A 640 56.63 64.35 60.69
C PHE A 640 57.25 65.64 61.26
N GLN A 641 58.57 65.61 61.43
CA GLN A 641 59.37 66.81 61.60
C GLN A 641 59.31 67.57 60.28
N MET A 642 58.53 68.65 60.28
CA MET A 642 58.49 69.60 59.16
C MET A 642 59.95 70.00 58.84
N PRO A 643 60.45 69.76 57.62
CA PRO A 643 61.88 69.91 57.34
C PRO A 643 62.39 71.31 57.68
N ASN A 644 63.12 71.41 58.79
CA ASN A 644 63.59 72.69 59.33
C ASN A 644 64.78 73.24 58.54
N THR A 645 65.38 72.40 57.67
CA THR A 645 66.42 72.79 56.72
C THR A 645 66.03 72.46 55.29
N VAL A 646 66.52 73.28 54.34
CA VAL A 646 66.25 73.11 52.91
C VAL A 646 66.82 71.78 52.36
N GLN A 647 67.91 71.27 52.96
CA GLN A 647 68.53 70.00 52.54
C GLN A 647 67.67 68.78 52.90
N GLU A 648 67.05 68.75 54.09
CA GLU A 648 66.13 67.68 54.49
C GLU A 648 64.89 67.66 53.59
N LEU A 649 64.34 68.85 53.26
CA LEU A 649 63.23 68.97 52.33
C LEU A 649 63.59 68.46 50.92
N GLN A 650 64.79 68.81 50.42
CA GLN A 650 65.28 68.33 49.13
C GLN A 650 65.48 66.81 49.12
N SER A 651 66.00 66.22 50.19
CA SER A 651 66.15 64.78 50.33
C SER A 651 64.80 64.06 50.33
N LEU A 652 63.81 64.57 51.08
CA LEU A 652 62.47 63.99 51.13
C LEU A 652 61.74 64.12 49.78
N VAL A 653 61.89 65.24 49.08
CA VAL A 653 61.31 65.44 47.74
C VAL A 653 62.00 64.55 46.69
N LEU A 654 63.30 64.27 46.84
CA LEU A 654 64.00 63.28 46.00
C LEU A 654 63.45 61.87 46.25
N GLN A 655 63.36 61.44 47.51
CA GLN A 655 62.84 60.12 47.87
C GLN A 655 61.38 59.93 47.42
N LEU A 656 60.50 60.91 47.62
CA LEU A 656 59.12 60.86 47.12
C LEU A 656 59.03 60.84 45.57
N ARG A 657 60.02 61.41 44.86
CA ARG A 657 60.11 61.27 43.41
C ARG A 657 60.58 59.88 43.00
N GLU A 658 61.53 59.30 43.71
CA GLU A 658 61.99 57.92 43.50
C GLU A 658 60.86 56.91 43.76
N ASP A 659 60.12 57.06 44.87
CA ASP A 659 58.95 56.23 45.20
C ASP A 659 57.82 56.37 44.16
N MET A 660 57.52 57.58 43.70
CA MET A 660 56.57 57.79 42.60
C MET A 660 57.04 57.15 41.28
N VAL A 661 58.33 57.18 40.98
CA VAL A 661 58.89 56.53 39.78
C VAL A 661 58.82 55.00 39.92
N ALA A 662 59.10 54.44 41.11
CA ALA A 662 59.01 53.01 41.39
C ALA A 662 57.56 52.49 41.33
N LEU A 663 56.61 53.22 41.89
CA LEU A 663 55.18 52.89 41.79
C LEU A 663 54.67 52.97 40.36
N ARG A 664 55.09 54.01 39.61
CA ARG A 664 54.70 54.18 38.21
C ARG A 664 55.28 53.10 37.31
N THR A 665 56.56 52.78 37.43
CA THR A 665 57.17 51.68 36.67
C THR A 665 56.55 50.33 37.00
N SER A 666 56.17 50.06 38.25
CA SER A 666 55.42 48.85 38.63
C SER A 666 54.03 48.79 37.98
N ALA A 667 53.30 49.91 37.94
CA ALA A 667 52.02 50.03 37.25
C ALA A 667 52.17 49.83 35.73
N ASP A 668 53.17 50.46 35.12
CA ASP A 668 53.48 50.34 33.69
C ASP A 668 53.77 48.87 33.31
N HIS A 669 54.55 48.12 34.11
CA HIS A 669 54.79 46.69 33.90
C HIS A 669 53.52 45.83 34.02
N MET A 670 52.60 46.18 34.92
CA MET A 670 51.33 45.48 35.06
C MET A 670 50.39 45.77 33.89
N GLU A 671 50.39 47.01 33.39
CA GLU A 671 49.67 47.40 32.18
C GLU A 671 50.21 46.69 30.93
N GLU A 672 51.54 46.59 30.79
CA GLU A 672 52.17 45.80 29.71
C GLU A 672 51.82 44.32 29.79
N LYS A 673 51.80 43.72 30.99
CA LYS A 673 51.38 42.32 31.18
C LYS A 673 49.92 42.10 30.74
N LEU A 674 49.00 42.99 31.14
CA LEU A 674 47.60 42.91 30.73
C LEU A 674 47.43 43.14 29.23
N LYS A 675 48.21 44.04 28.61
CA LYS A 675 48.23 44.21 27.14
C LYS A 675 48.69 42.94 26.43
N ALA A 676 49.73 42.27 26.93
CA ALA A 676 50.21 41.01 26.37
C ALA A 676 49.17 39.88 26.50
N GLU A 677 48.47 39.80 27.64
CA GLU A 677 47.39 38.83 27.85
C GLU A 677 46.18 39.09 26.93
N ILE A 678 45.79 40.36 26.75
CA ILE A 678 44.75 40.77 25.78
C ILE A 678 45.15 40.44 24.34
N LEU A 679 46.42 40.62 23.97
CA LEU A 679 46.91 40.26 22.63
C LEU A 679 46.89 38.74 22.42
N PHE A 680 47.37 37.96 23.39
CA PHE A 680 47.34 36.50 23.34
C PHE A 680 45.91 35.96 23.21
N LEU A 681 44.95 36.48 23.99
CA LEU A 681 43.55 36.09 23.89
C LEU A 681 42.92 36.48 22.54
N LYS A 682 43.33 37.61 21.95
CA LYS A 682 42.90 38.00 20.60
C LYS A 682 43.47 37.08 19.52
N GLU A 683 44.75 36.72 19.61
CA GLU A 683 45.38 35.77 18.69
C GLU A 683 44.74 34.38 18.81
N GLN A 684 44.42 33.93 20.03
CA GLN A 684 43.68 32.67 20.24
C GLN A 684 42.27 32.71 19.62
N ILE A 685 41.49 33.75 19.89
CA ILE A 685 40.15 33.90 19.29
C ILE A 685 40.25 33.96 17.76
N GLN A 686 41.22 34.68 17.21
CA GLN A 686 41.43 34.76 15.76
C GLN A 686 41.84 33.41 15.14
N ALA A 687 42.64 32.61 15.84
CA ALA A 687 42.99 31.26 15.42
C ALA A 687 41.78 30.31 15.47
N GLU A 688 40.99 30.34 16.55
CA GLU A 688 39.74 29.57 16.67
C GLU A 688 38.71 29.97 15.59
N GLN A 689 38.64 31.26 15.26
CA GLN A 689 37.75 31.79 14.24
C GLN A 689 38.19 31.39 12.82
N CYS A 690 39.48 31.43 12.52
CA CYS A 690 40.04 30.87 11.28
C CYS A 690 39.79 29.35 11.17
N LEU A 691 39.96 28.59 12.24
CA LEU A 691 39.64 27.15 12.25
C LEU A 691 38.15 26.88 12.01
N LYS A 692 37.27 27.72 12.57
CA LYS A 692 35.83 27.67 12.32
C LYS A 692 35.50 27.94 10.85
N GLU A 693 36.07 28.99 10.27
CA GLU A 693 35.87 29.35 8.85
C GLU A 693 36.33 28.22 7.92
N ASN A 694 37.52 27.64 8.14
CA ASN A 694 38.00 26.48 7.37
C ASN A 694 37.07 25.25 7.48
N LEU A 695 36.46 25.02 8.65
CA LEU A 695 35.50 23.93 8.84
C LEU A 695 34.17 24.22 8.13
N GLU A 696 33.68 25.46 8.17
CA GLU A 696 32.49 25.91 7.45
C GLU A 696 32.69 25.77 5.94
N ASP A 697 33.85 26.17 5.39
CA ASP A 697 34.20 25.98 3.98
C ASP A 697 34.28 24.49 3.58
N THR A 698 34.83 23.64 4.46
CA THR A 698 34.91 22.18 4.21
C THR A 698 33.50 21.57 4.15
N LEU A 699 32.63 21.91 5.09
CA LEU A 699 31.24 21.45 5.10
C LEU A 699 30.43 22.00 3.91
N GLN A 700 30.72 23.23 3.48
CA GLN A 700 30.13 23.83 2.29
C GLN A 700 30.49 23.01 1.02
N LEU A 701 31.76 22.61 0.88
CA LEU A 701 32.24 21.75 -0.22
C LEU A 701 31.60 20.35 -0.17
N GLU A 702 31.46 19.73 1.00
CA GLU A 702 30.76 18.44 1.14
C GLU A 702 29.26 18.55 0.73
N ILE A 703 28.60 19.65 1.11
CA ILE A 703 27.22 19.94 0.71
C ILE A 703 27.11 20.17 -0.81
N GLU A 704 28.09 20.80 -1.43
CA GLU A 704 28.15 21.00 -2.89
C GLU A 704 28.38 19.67 -3.63
N GLY A 705 29.32 18.84 -3.16
CA GLY A 705 29.52 17.48 -3.68
C GLY A 705 28.26 16.62 -3.59
N CYS A 706 27.55 16.64 -2.46
CA CYS A 706 26.27 15.94 -2.31
C CYS A 706 25.21 16.42 -3.32
N LYS A 707 25.17 17.71 -3.64
CA LYS A 707 24.23 18.27 -4.65
C LYS A 707 24.62 17.82 -6.07
N GLU A 708 25.91 17.79 -6.39
CA GLU A 708 26.41 17.29 -7.69
C GLU A 708 26.11 15.79 -7.86
N GLU A 709 26.31 14.98 -6.81
CA GLU A 709 25.92 13.57 -6.82
C GLU A 709 24.41 13.41 -7.06
N ILE A 710 23.55 14.13 -6.31
CA ILE A 710 22.10 14.11 -6.52
C ILE A 710 21.72 14.54 -7.95
N ALA A 711 22.37 15.56 -8.51
CA ALA A 711 22.16 15.99 -9.88
C ALA A 711 22.56 14.88 -10.88
N SER A 712 23.69 14.21 -10.67
CA SER A 712 24.15 13.08 -11.50
C SER A 712 23.21 11.87 -11.42
N PHE A 713 22.71 11.53 -10.22
CA PHE A 713 21.71 10.48 -10.06
C PHE A 713 20.39 10.84 -10.73
N SER A 714 19.99 12.12 -10.71
CA SER A 714 18.79 12.57 -11.41
C SER A 714 18.93 12.46 -12.93
N SER A 715 20.09 12.78 -13.51
CA SER A 715 20.33 12.67 -14.95
C SER A 715 20.42 11.21 -15.40
N LEU A 716 21.12 10.35 -14.63
CA LEU A 716 21.14 8.90 -14.83
C LEU A 716 19.75 8.28 -14.76
N LYS A 717 18.90 8.74 -13.83
CA LYS A 717 17.50 8.31 -13.75
C LYS A 717 16.72 8.70 -15.00
N THR A 718 16.83 9.94 -15.47
CA THR A 718 16.12 10.37 -16.70
C THR A 718 16.61 9.62 -17.94
N GLU A 719 17.90 9.31 -18.04
CA GLU A 719 18.45 8.54 -19.16
C GLU A 719 18.01 7.07 -19.11
N LEU A 720 17.91 6.47 -17.93
CA LEU A 720 17.39 5.12 -17.74
C LEU A 720 15.89 5.02 -18.03
N GLU A 721 15.11 6.06 -17.71
CA GLU A 721 13.70 6.18 -18.11
C GLU A 721 13.57 6.34 -19.64
N ARG A 722 14.45 7.12 -20.27
CA ARG A 722 14.53 7.28 -21.74
C ARG A 722 14.84 5.94 -22.44
N ILE A 723 15.85 5.21 -22.00
CA ILE A 723 16.24 3.90 -22.56
C ILE A 723 15.13 2.86 -22.37
N LYS A 724 14.41 2.88 -21.25
CA LYS A 724 13.23 2.01 -21.04
C LYS A 724 12.13 2.30 -22.05
N ALA A 725 11.78 3.58 -22.25
CA ALA A 725 10.78 3.98 -23.23
C ALA A 725 11.18 3.60 -24.67
N GLU A 726 12.46 3.79 -25.06
CA GLU A 726 12.97 3.35 -26.37
C GLU A 726 12.88 1.83 -26.53
N LYS A 727 13.20 1.06 -25.48
CA LYS A 727 13.11 -0.40 -25.52
C LYS A 727 11.66 -0.89 -25.63
N GLU A 728 10.73 -0.32 -24.86
CA GLU A 728 9.30 -0.60 -24.94
C GLU A 728 8.73 -0.24 -26.32
N GLN A 729 9.12 0.91 -26.88
CA GLN A 729 8.75 1.29 -28.25
C GLN A 729 9.29 0.30 -29.29
N SER A 730 10.57 -0.11 -29.21
CA SER A 730 11.14 -1.07 -30.15
C SER A 730 10.46 -2.45 -30.10
N ALA A 731 10.01 -2.88 -28.92
CA ALA A 731 9.27 -4.12 -28.75
C ALA A 731 7.86 -4.04 -29.37
N LEU A 732 7.17 -2.91 -29.17
CA LEU A 732 5.88 -2.63 -29.81
C LEU A 732 6.00 -2.53 -31.34
N GLU A 733 7.05 -1.88 -31.86
CA GLU A 733 7.32 -1.79 -33.30
C GLU A 733 7.58 -3.18 -33.90
N SER A 734 8.34 -4.05 -33.22
CA SER A 734 8.53 -5.45 -33.63
C SER A 734 7.21 -6.22 -33.64
N GLN A 735 6.38 -6.07 -32.60
CA GLN A 735 5.09 -6.76 -32.52
C GLN A 735 4.11 -6.28 -33.61
N VAL A 736 4.10 -4.98 -33.91
CA VAL A 736 3.30 -4.41 -35.01
C VAL A 736 3.82 -4.89 -36.37
N PHE A 737 5.12 -5.08 -36.54
CA PHE A 737 5.70 -5.67 -37.75
C PHE A 737 5.27 -7.14 -37.92
N ASP A 738 5.35 -7.95 -36.86
CA ASP A 738 4.95 -9.37 -36.89
C ASP A 738 3.45 -9.55 -37.18
N GLU A 739 2.58 -8.75 -36.54
CA GLU A 739 1.14 -8.77 -36.84
C GLU A 739 0.83 -8.28 -38.26
N ARG A 740 1.62 -7.33 -38.79
CA ARG A 740 1.48 -6.89 -40.19
C ARG A 740 1.89 -7.99 -41.18
N ASP A 741 2.96 -8.72 -40.91
CA ASP A 741 3.38 -9.84 -41.75
C ASP A 741 2.38 -11.00 -41.70
N LYS A 742 1.83 -11.33 -40.52
CA LYS A 742 0.71 -12.28 -40.38
C LYS A 742 -0.51 -11.84 -41.18
N ALA A 743 -0.93 -10.58 -41.07
CA ALA A 743 -2.06 -10.05 -41.82
C ALA A 743 -1.81 -10.10 -43.35
N GLN A 744 -0.58 -9.84 -43.80
CA GLN A 744 -0.21 -9.95 -45.21
C GLN A 744 -0.23 -11.41 -45.70
N ARG A 745 0.24 -12.37 -44.90
CA ARG A 745 0.12 -13.82 -45.22
C ARG A 745 -1.33 -14.25 -45.34
N LEU A 746 -2.17 -13.91 -44.34
CA LEU A 746 -3.60 -14.21 -44.37
C LEU A 746 -4.32 -13.57 -45.56
N GLN A 747 -3.93 -12.36 -45.98
CA GLN A 747 -4.43 -11.76 -47.22
C GLN A 747 -4.02 -12.59 -48.45
N THR A 748 -2.76 -13.03 -48.56
CA THR A 748 -2.34 -13.87 -49.69
C THR A 748 -3.02 -15.24 -49.71
N GLU A 749 -3.28 -15.84 -48.55
CA GLU A 749 -4.05 -17.09 -48.44
C GLU A 749 -5.52 -16.90 -48.85
N LEU A 750 -6.12 -15.77 -48.47
CA LEU A 750 -7.48 -15.39 -48.87
C LEU A 750 -7.57 -15.15 -50.38
N ASP A 751 -6.64 -14.40 -50.97
CA ASP A 751 -6.58 -14.11 -52.41
C ASP A 751 -6.43 -15.42 -53.22
N VAL A 752 -5.58 -16.34 -52.76
CA VAL A 752 -5.42 -17.68 -53.37
C VAL A 752 -6.70 -18.51 -53.23
N SER A 753 -7.35 -18.48 -52.07
CA SER A 753 -8.62 -19.19 -51.83
C SER A 753 -9.74 -18.65 -52.72
N GLU A 754 -9.87 -17.32 -52.83
CA GLU A 754 -10.85 -16.67 -53.72
C GLU A 754 -10.57 -17.01 -55.19
N GLN A 755 -9.30 -17.05 -55.61
CA GLN A 755 -8.92 -17.45 -56.96
C GLN A 755 -9.27 -18.92 -57.26
N VAL A 756 -8.95 -19.85 -56.34
CA VAL A 756 -9.35 -21.27 -56.45
C VAL A 756 -10.87 -21.41 -56.53
N GLN A 757 -11.62 -20.62 -55.76
CA GLN A 757 -13.08 -20.63 -55.79
C GLN A 757 -13.63 -20.09 -57.12
N LYS A 758 -13.06 -18.99 -57.67
CA LYS A 758 -13.38 -18.47 -59.01
C LYS A 758 -13.12 -19.51 -60.10
N ASP A 759 -11.98 -20.20 -60.04
CA ASP A 759 -11.62 -21.19 -61.04
C ASP A 759 -12.50 -22.46 -60.95
N PHE A 760 -12.91 -22.86 -59.75
CA PHE A 760 -13.92 -23.92 -59.56
C PHE A 760 -15.29 -23.52 -60.14
N VAL A 761 -15.69 -22.25 -59.99
CA VAL A 761 -16.92 -21.72 -60.62
C VAL A 761 -16.80 -21.70 -62.15
N LYS A 762 -15.68 -21.22 -62.72
CA LYS A 762 -15.45 -21.27 -64.18
C LYS A 762 -15.46 -22.69 -64.74
N LEU A 763 -14.80 -23.63 -64.05
CA LEU A 763 -14.74 -25.03 -64.45
C LEU A 763 -16.13 -25.69 -64.42
N SER A 764 -16.89 -25.47 -63.34
CA SER A 764 -18.25 -26.01 -63.20
C SER A 764 -19.23 -25.42 -64.23
N GLN A 765 -19.18 -24.11 -64.49
CA GLN A 765 -19.96 -23.47 -65.57
C GLN A 765 -19.60 -24.05 -66.94
N THR A 766 -18.30 -24.22 -67.24
CA THR A 766 -17.86 -24.79 -68.52
C THR A 766 -18.32 -26.23 -68.69
N LEU A 767 -18.16 -27.07 -67.65
CA LEU A 767 -18.69 -28.45 -67.63
C LEU A 767 -20.20 -28.48 -67.87
N GLN A 768 -20.96 -27.56 -67.25
CA GLN A 768 -22.41 -27.47 -67.40
C GLN A 768 -22.82 -27.08 -68.83
N VAL A 769 -22.11 -26.15 -69.47
CA VAL A 769 -22.30 -25.79 -70.89
C VAL A 769 -21.99 -26.98 -71.81
N GLN A 770 -20.93 -27.74 -71.55
CA GLN A 770 -20.56 -28.89 -72.38
C GLN A 770 -21.54 -30.06 -72.21
N LEU A 771 -22.04 -30.32 -71.00
CA LEU A 771 -23.10 -31.31 -70.75
C LEU A 771 -24.41 -30.95 -71.48
N GLU A 772 -24.80 -29.68 -71.51
CA GLU A 772 -25.98 -29.24 -72.24
C GLU A 772 -25.76 -29.31 -73.77
N ARG A 773 -24.54 -29.04 -74.27
CA ARG A 773 -24.18 -29.29 -75.69
C ARG A 773 -24.24 -30.77 -76.07
N ILE A 774 -23.80 -31.68 -75.18
CA ILE A 774 -23.92 -33.14 -75.39
C ILE A 774 -25.39 -33.55 -75.42
N ARG A 775 -26.22 -33.00 -74.53
CA ARG A 775 -27.67 -33.25 -74.47
C ARG A 775 -28.42 -32.81 -75.73
N GLN A 776 -27.93 -31.76 -76.40
CA GLN A 776 -28.50 -31.21 -77.64
C GLN A 776 -27.88 -31.80 -78.92
N ALA A 777 -27.07 -32.87 -78.83
CA ALA A 777 -26.38 -33.45 -79.99
C ALA A 777 -27.20 -34.58 -80.65
N ASP A 778 -27.68 -34.34 -81.88
CA ASP A 778 -28.52 -35.29 -82.64
C ASP A 778 -27.78 -36.55 -83.18
N SER A 779 -26.47 -36.70 -82.91
CA SER A 779 -25.69 -37.84 -83.41
C SER A 779 -24.47 -38.19 -82.55
N LEU A 780 -24.14 -39.49 -82.52
CA LEU A 780 -23.04 -40.02 -81.70
C LEU A 780 -21.67 -39.43 -82.06
N ASP A 781 -21.41 -39.18 -83.34
CA ASP A 781 -20.13 -38.61 -83.78
C ASP A 781 -19.98 -37.14 -83.40
N ARG A 782 -21.09 -36.41 -83.23
CA ARG A 782 -21.07 -35.04 -82.71
C ARG A 782 -20.83 -35.00 -81.20
N VAL A 783 -21.32 -36.00 -80.45
CA VAL A 783 -20.95 -36.21 -79.03
C VAL A 783 -19.45 -36.51 -78.88
N LYS A 784 -18.87 -37.37 -79.75
CA LYS A 784 -17.43 -37.65 -79.74
C LYS A 784 -16.58 -36.41 -80.05
N ALA A 785 -17.02 -35.55 -80.98
CA ALA A 785 -16.33 -34.29 -81.26
C ALA A 785 -16.29 -33.38 -80.02
N ILE A 786 -17.44 -33.17 -79.37
CA ILE A 786 -17.55 -32.36 -78.14
C ILE A 786 -16.65 -32.93 -77.03
N LEU A 787 -16.65 -34.26 -76.84
CA LEU A 787 -15.80 -34.91 -75.83
C LEU A 787 -14.29 -34.75 -76.12
N ASN A 788 -13.87 -34.83 -77.38
CA ASN A 788 -12.48 -34.63 -77.76
C ASN A 788 -12.03 -33.17 -77.53
N ASP A 789 -12.90 -32.20 -77.84
CA ASP A 789 -12.67 -30.76 -77.60
C ASP A 789 -12.65 -30.41 -76.10
N THR A 790 -13.09 -31.30 -75.21
CA THR A 790 -13.06 -31.11 -73.74
C THR A 790 -11.83 -31.69 -73.03
N ASN A 791 -10.81 -32.17 -73.75
CA ASN A 791 -9.53 -32.59 -73.14
C ASN A 791 -8.68 -31.36 -72.73
N LEU A 792 -9.10 -30.70 -71.66
CA LEU A 792 -8.38 -29.58 -71.06
C LEU A 792 -7.27 -30.08 -70.12
N THR A 793 -6.05 -29.61 -70.32
CA THR A 793 -4.89 -29.94 -69.46
C THR A 793 -4.54 -28.84 -68.46
N ASP A 794 -5.09 -27.64 -68.63
CA ASP A 794 -4.87 -26.46 -67.80
C ASP A 794 -6.16 -25.63 -67.71
N ILE A 795 -6.44 -25.06 -66.53
CA ILE A 795 -7.58 -24.16 -66.27
C ILE A 795 -7.51 -22.90 -67.14
N ASN A 796 -6.32 -22.45 -67.53
CA ASN A 796 -6.13 -21.32 -68.44
C ASN A 796 -6.65 -21.58 -69.88
N GLN A 797 -7.03 -22.81 -70.21
CA GLN A 797 -7.63 -23.19 -71.50
C GLN A 797 -9.17 -23.09 -71.51
N LEU A 798 -9.79 -22.75 -70.36
CA LEU A 798 -11.22 -22.45 -70.30
C LEU A 798 -11.51 -21.12 -71.02
N PRO A 799 -12.53 -21.04 -71.90
CA PRO A 799 -12.89 -19.79 -72.53
C PRO A 799 -13.39 -18.78 -71.49
N GLU A 800 -13.02 -17.52 -71.63
CA GLU A 800 -13.64 -16.43 -70.87
C GLU A 800 -15.13 -16.35 -71.25
N THR A 801 -15.99 -16.47 -70.23
CA THR A 801 -17.47 -16.45 -70.32
C THR A 801 -18.02 -15.04 -70.26
#